data_AF-A0AA35S9T8-F1
#
_entry.id   AF-A0AA35S9T8-F1
#
_cell.length_a   1.000
_cell.length_b   1.000
_cell.length_c   1.000
_cell.angle_alpha   90.00
_cell.angle_beta   90.00
_cell.angle_gamma   90.00
#
_symmetry.space_group_name_H-M   'P 1'
#
loop_
_entity.id
_entity.type
_entity.pdbx_description
1 polymer ?
#
loop_
_entity_poly.entity_id
_entity_poly.type
_entity_poly.pdbx_seq_one_letter_code
_entity_poly.pdbx_strand_id
1 'polypeptide(L)'
;MAEDFLRDNPGLRPFVLSDVQRTGHKIGSGAYGKVEEVVVQVGAAAKTIYPFLQGGERTAVGQQPKAATEFVRECQLMSTLRHPNIVQFLGVVFFSDSRMPALVMERLLTSLHDLLAPDSPFPSGAVTPISFFSMALKCSVLHNVACGLAYLHERSQPIIHRDLSARNVLLDSEMVAKIADLGVARIVAGPEAATRTQGPGALVYMPPEAFTTSRSSFDATRYDASIDIFSFGVIAIFTIGGIFPSNLLPPAYEDENKKLVARTELQRRAEYMRYVNEQLRACGQLRGDHPLIRLIQQCLHNGPHKRPSIGEVLRLLEEARAGFRDEGSERNKRELVRALQTQPRNENLERILRHMVKEIAELQSRVEGQDGELAVLQQQLDTLRAKVPEPPLQVSGPGLTSATVNHPTHVLVQPSDYSPTLYSNTAKVTARLEPVSETAPTTPSRINLQVAMTSPSQYEVSYTPVSRGQHKLHVQVNDREINGSPFTVTVYPDPRQLGHPVSVYTSLSGPYGMTFNKDNDIIVTESNGDTLSIIDAQRRNVRKFHGAISDSPKGVAIDGAGNIYVTSKNKLQKFSATGALIKRIGRTGRSEGEFADPRAVTVHNDQLYVCDIYNHRIQVFDLDLNFVRSIGSHGEGREEFDEPQDVWFDTAGNMYVAEWGNGRIQVLDGNCKFKHEFGREGSRPSGLTIADRYVYVSDLSGHYIAIYDTSGQFVAAFGRDGTKEGEFQGLRGINTCVDGFIHVCDSGNNRIQSF
;
A
#
# COMPACT_ATOMS: atom_id res chain seq x y z
N MET A 1 -27.57 7.39 -22.27
CA MET A 1 -26.55 7.02 -21.26
C MET A 1 -27.18 6.44 -19.99
N ALA A 2 -27.90 7.20 -19.16
CA ALA A 2 -28.60 6.64 -17.99
C ALA A 2 -29.63 5.57 -18.39
N GLU A 3 -30.42 5.84 -19.45
CA GLU A 3 -31.38 4.88 -20.01
C GLU A 3 -30.72 3.58 -20.54
N ASP A 4 -29.51 3.68 -21.12
CA ASP A 4 -28.79 2.50 -21.60
C ASP A 4 -28.31 1.63 -20.45
N PHE A 5 -27.76 2.25 -19.39
CA PHE A 5 -27.35 1.53 -18.18
C PHE A 5 -28.54 0.83 -17.52
N LEU A 6 -29.69 1.50 -17.44
CA LEU A 6 -30.91 0.97 -16.81
C LEU A 6 -31.58 -0.11 -17.68
N ARG A 7 -31.41 -0.08 -19.00
CA ARG A 7 -31.83 -1.17 -19.89
C ARG A 7 -31.06 -2.45 -19.58
N ASP A 8 -29.76 -2.32 -19.34
CA ASP A 8 -28.88 -3.46 -19.00
C ASP A 8 -29.04 -3.88 -17.52
N ASN A 9 -29.61 -3.02 -16.66
CA ASN A 9 -29.78 -3.24 -15.23
C ASN A 9 -31.20 -2.87 -14.73
N PRO A 10 -32.25 -3.57 -15.21
CA PRO A 10 -33.64 -3.16 -14.96
C PRO A 10 -34.04 -3.17 -13.48
N GLY A 11 -33.39 -4.01 -12.65
CA GLY A 11 -33.65 -4.09 -11.21
C GLY A 11 -33.30 -2.82 -10.42
N LEU A 12 -32.50 -1.90 -10.99
CA LEU A 12 -32.16 -0.61 -10.35
C LEU A 12 -33.10 0.53 -10.74
N ARG A 13 -33.91 0.36 -11.79
CA ARG A 13 -34.81 1.41 -12.30
C ARG A 13 -35.80 1.95 -11.24
N PRO A 14 -36.40 1.14 -10.35
CA PRO A 14 -37.29 1.66 -9.29
C PRO A 14 -36.59 2.51 -8.23
N PHE A 15 -35.26 2.49 -8.18
CA PHE A 15 -34.46 3.12 -7.14
C PHE A 15 -33.69 4.34 -7.63
N VAL A 16 -34.01 4.84 -8.83
CA VAL A 16 -33.39 6.04 -9.38
C VAL A 16 -33.94 7.27 -8.65
N LEU A 17 -33.06 8.04 -8.03
CA LEU A 17 -33.40 9.26 -7.31
C LEU A 17 -33.33 10.46 -8.25
N SER A 18 -34.32 11.35 -8.15
CA SER A 18 -34.27 12.70 -8.71
C SER A 18 -33.79 13.69 -7.64
N ASP A 19 -33.33 14.87 -8.06
CA ASP A 19 -33.09 16.03 -7.19
C ASP A 19 -32.01 15.87 -6.10
N VAL A 20 -31.03 15.00 -6.31
CA VAL A 20 -29.88 14.83 -5.40
C VAL A 20 -28.84 15.93 -5.64
N GLN A 21 -28.52 16.70 -4.59
CA GLN A 21 -27.53 17.78 -4.65
C GLN A 21 -26.23 17.36 -3.98
N ARG A 22 -25.09 17.57 -4.66
CA ARG A 22 -23.77 17.39 -4.03
C ARG A 22 -23.47 18.57 -3.12
N THR A 23 -23.02 18.31 -1.89
CA THR A 23 -22.54 19.37 -1.00
C THR A 23 -21.08 19.74 -1.27
N GLY A 24 -20.34 18.86 -1.97
CA GLY A 24 -18.90 19.00 -2.22
C GLY A 24 -18.03 18.48 -1.07
N HIS A 25 -18.63 18.09 0.07
CA HIS A 25 -17.90 17.55 1.20
C HIS A 25 -17.53 16.07 0.96
N LYS A 26 -16.24 15.75 1.00
CA LYS A 26 -15.75 14.37 0.86
C LYS A 26 -15.80 13.67 2.21
N ILE A 27 -16.58 12.60 2.31
CA ILE A 27 -16.72 11.79 3.53
C ILE A 27 -15.67 10.66 3.56
N GLY A 28 -15.25 10.15 2.40
CA GLY A 28 -14.27 9.06 2.35
C GLY A 28 -13.71 8.77 0.96
N SER A 29 -12.72 7.89 0.91
CA SER A 29 -12.19 7.33 -0.34
C SER A 29 -11.75 5.90 -0.14
N GLY A 30 -12.07 5.04 -1.10
CA GLY A 30 -11.61 3.65 -1.20
C GLY A 30 -10.75 3.43 -2.45
N ALA A 31 -10.34 2.18 -2.66
CA ALA A 31 -9.49 1.78 -3.78
C ALA A 31 -10.12 2.03 -5.16
N TYR A 32 -11.45 1.99 -5.27
CA TYR A 32 -12.17 2.07 -6.54
C TYR A 32 -13.08 3.29 -6.67
N GLY A 33 -13.23 4.10 -5.61
CA GLY A 33 -14.15 5.24 -5.64
C GLY A 33 -14.01 6.20 -4.47
N LYS A 34 -14.73 7.32 -4.56
CA LYS A 34 -14.85 8.34 -3.51
C LYS A 34 -16.26 8.35 -2.93
N VAL A 35 -16.40 8.75 -1.67
CA VAL A 35 -17.69 8.95 -1.01
C VAL A 35 -17.82 10.43 -0.67
N GLU A 36 -18.91 11.03 -1.13
CA GLU A 36 -19.21 12.45 -0.92
C GLU A 36 -20.57 12.62 -0.25
N GLU A 37 -20.74 13.69 0.50
CA GLU A 37 -22.02 14.04 1.09
C GLU A 37 -22.95 14.61 0.01
N VAL A 38 -24.20 14.15 0.07
CA VAL A 38 -25.26 14.60 -0.82
C VAL A 38 -26.52 14.89 -0.02
N VAL A 39 -27.37 15.75 -0.55
CA VAL A 39 -28.69 16.06 0.01
C VAL A 39 -29.73 15.49 -0.94
N VAL A 40 -30.62 14.65 -0.39
CA VAL A 40 -31.83 14.20 -1.09
C VAL A 40 -33.03 14.86 -0.41
N GLN A 41 -33.44 14.33 0.74
CA GLN A 41 -34.39 14.94 1.69
C GLN A 41 -33.73 15.23 3.03
N VAL A 42 -32.77 14.39 3.40
CA VAL A 42 -31.86 14.50 4.54
C VAL A 42 -30.43 14.32 4.04
N GLY A 43 -29.43 14.63 4.86
CA GLY A 43 -28.03 14.35 4.52
C GLY A 43 -27.80 12.86 4.28
N ALA A 44 -27.16 12.54 3.16
CA ALA A 44 -26.87 11.20 2.68
C ALA A 44 -25.43 11.11 2.17
N ALA A 45 -24.96 9.90 1.90
CA ALA A 45 -23.65 9.64 1.33
C ALA A 45 -23.78 9.04 -0.07
N ALA A 46 -23.05 9.56 -1.04
CA ALA A 46 -22.98 9.03 -2.40
C ALA A 46 -21.58 8.46 -2.68
N LYS A 47 -21.51 7.16 -2.96
CA LYS A 47 -20.29 6.48 -3.43
C LYS A 47 -20.24 6.55 -4.95
N THR A 48 -19.17 7.12 -5.49
CA THR A 48 -18.91 7.23 -6.93
C THR A 48 -17.62 6.52 -7.29
N ILE A 49 -17.63 5.77 -8.40
CA ILE A 49 -16.43 5.14 -8.96
C ILE A 49 -15.53 6.21 -9.61
N TYR A 50 -14.20 6.09 -9.50
CA TYR A 50 -13.30 7.10 -10.07
C TYR A 50 -13.40 7.18 -11.60
N PRO A 51 -13.33 8.38 -12.21
CA PRO A 51 -13.45 8.54 -13.66
C PRO A 51 -12.52 7.65 -14.50
N PHE A 52 -11.27 7.45 -14.08
CA PHE A 52 -10.31 6.59 -14.78
C PHE A 52 -10.66 5.09 -14.72
N LEU A 53 -11.52 4.67 -13.78
CA LEU A 53 -12.07 3.31 -13.69
C LEU A 53 -13.42 3.15 -14.41
N GLN A 54 -14.02 4.24 -14.88
CA GLN A 54 -15.29 4.25 -15.62
C GLN A 54 -15.14 3.84 -17.11
N GLY A 55 -13.92 3.86 -17.65
CA GLY A 55 -13.55 3.29 -18.95
C GLY A 55 -12.95 4.28 -19.95
N GLY A 56 -11.77 3.91 -20.49
CA GLY A 56 -11.39 4.19 -21.88
C GLY A 56 -12.18 3.28 -22.84
N GLU A 57 -12.06 3.52 -24.15
CA GLU A 57 -12.85 2.87 -25.21
C GLU A 57 -13.10 1.37 -25.02
N ARG A 58 -14.30 0.93 -25.42
CA ARG A 58 -14.69 -0.48 -25.48
C ARG A 58 -13.53 -1.29 -26.08
N THR A 59 -12.99 -2.24 -25.33
CA THR A 59 -12.09 -3.25 -25.91
C THR A 59 -12.84 -3.96 -27.04
N ALA A 60 -12.11 -4.50 -28.02
CA ALA A 60 -12.64 -5.14 -29.23
C ALA A 60 -13.63 -6.32 -28.98
N VAL A 61 -13.90 -6.64 -27.71
CA VAL A 61 -14.84 -7.67 -27.25
C VAL A 61 -15.82 -7.10 -26.20
N GLY A 62 -16.37 -5.89 -26.37
CA GLY A 62 -17.64 -5.44 -25.75
C GLY A 62 -17.85 -5.52 -24.22
N GLN A 63 -16.84 -5.89 -23.40
CA GLN A 63 -17.00 -6.13 -21.96
C GLN A 63 -16.67 -4.87 -21.14
N GLN A 64 -17.49 -4.59 -20.11
CA GLN A 64 -17.24 -3.51 -19.15
C GLN A 64 -15.99 -3.79 -18.29
N PRO A 65 -15.25 -2.76 -17.85
CA PRO A 65 -14.13 -2.92 -16.91
C PRO A 65 -14.55 -3.68 -15.64
N LYS A 66 -13.65 -4.49 -15.09
CA LYS A 66 -13.92 -5.32 -13.89
C LYS A 66 -14.44 -4.52 -12.70
N ALA A 67 -13.83 -3.36 -12.42
CA ALA A 67 -14.24 -2.48 -11.31
C ALA A 67 -15.66 -1.88 -11.52
N ALA A 68 -16.01 -1.52 -12.75
CA ALA A 68 -17.35 -1.06 -13.08
C ALA A 68 -18.38 -2.19 -12.88
N THR A 69 -18.06 -3.41 -13.30
CA THR A 69 -18.92 -4.59 -13.11
C THR A 69 -19.15 -4.91 -11.63
N GLU A 70 -18.10 -4.84 -10.81
CA GLU A 70 -18.17 -5.06 -9.36
C GLU A 70 -19.00 -3.98 -8.66
N PHE A 71 -18.85 -2.72 -9.07
CA PHE A 71 -19.65 -1.62 -8.54
C PHE A 71 -21.15 -1.74 -8.89
N VAL A 72 -21.49 -2.19 -10.09
CA VAL A 72 -22.89 -2.48 -10.46
C VAL A 72 -23.47 -3.60 -9.61
N ARG A 73 -22.69 -4.67 -9.38
CA ARG A 73 -23.10 -5.77 -8.47
C ARG A 73 -23.32 -5.27 -7.05
N GLU A 74 -22.48 -4.35 -6.55
CA GLU A 74 -22.67 -3.71 -5.24
C GLU A 74 -24.02 -3.00 -5.18
N CYS A 75 -24.35 -2.19 -6.19
CA CYS A 75 -25.63 -1.46 -6.26
C CYS A 75 -26.82 -2.42 -6.25
N GLN A 76 -26.75 -3.50 -7.04
CA GLN A 76 -27.79 -4.52 -7.11
C GLN A 76 -27.93 -5.30 -5.81
N LEU A 77 -26.81 -5.66 -5.17
CA LEU A 77 -26.85 -6.38 -3.90
C LEU A 77 -27.45 -5.49 -2.80
N MET A 78 -26.93 -4.26 -2.66
CA MET A 78 -27.40 -3.28 -1.67
C MET A 78 -28.89 -2.96 -1.82
N SER A 79 -29.43 -2.94 -3.04
CA SER A 79 -30.87 -2.68 -3.25
C SER A 79 -31.77 -3.75 -2.60
N THR A 80 -31.27 -4.98 -2.42
CA THR A 80 -32.01 -6.12 -1.84
C THR A 80 -31.89 -6.26 -0.33
N LEU A 81 -31.01 -5.49 0.33
CA LEU A 81 -30.71 -5.65 1.76
C LEU A 81 -31.43 -4.58 2.58
N ARG A 82 -32.08 -5.01 3.68
CA ARG A 82 -32.72 -4.13 4.67
C ARG A 82 -32.50 -4.72 6.05
N HIS A 83 -31.67 -4.08 6.86
CA HIS A 83 -31.38 -4.53 8.22
C HIS A 83 -30.78 -3.38 9.05
N PRO A 84 -31.11 -3.22 10.34
CA PRO A 84 -30.59 -2.13 11.17
C PRO A 84 -29.06 -2.06 11.27
N ASN A 85 -28.36 -3.18 11.05
CA ASN A 85 -26.90 -3.29 11.10
C ASN A 85 -26.23 -3.48 9.74
N ILE A 86 -26.93 -3.17 8.64
CA ILE A 86 -26.37 -3.06 7.29
C ILE A 86 -26.64 -1.63 6.82
N VAL A 87 -25.66 -0.99 6.17
CA VAL A 87 -25.85 0.38 5.66
C VAL A 87 -27.07 0.44 4.74
N GLN A 88 -27.98 1.35 5.03
CA GLN A 88 -29.22 1.49 4.30
C GLN A 88 -29.00 2.11 2.91
N PHE A 89 -29.33 1.33 1.89
CA PHE A 89 -29.45 1.80 0.52
C PHE A 89 -30.65 2.73 0.36
N LEU A 90 -30.43 3.93 -0.21
CA LEU A 90 -31.48 4.89 -0.51
C LEU A 90 -31.85 4.89 -1.99
N GLY A 91 -30.86 4.71 -2.86
CA GLY A 91 -31.09 4.69 -4.30
C GLY A 91 -29.81 4.83 -5.11
N VAL A 92 -29.98 5.08 -6.40
CA VAL A 92 -28.90 5.44 -7.32
C VAL A 92 -29.19 6.77 -7.99
N VAL A 93 -28.17 7.57 -8.27
CA VAL A 93 -28.31 8.83 -9.00
C VAL A 93 -27.28 8.95 -10.12
N PHE A 94 -27.67 9.56 -11.23
CA PHE A 94 -26.78 9.81 -12.37
C PHE A 94 -26.39 11.29 -12.37
N PHE A 95 -25.15 11.57 -11.98
CA PHE A 95 -24.59 12.91 -12.11
C PHE A 95 -24.16 13.19 -13.55
N SER A 96 -24.28 14.45 -13.98
CA SER A 96 -23.98 14.86 -15.37
C SER A 96 -22.52 14.64 -15.78
N ASP A 97 -21.62 14.52 -14.81
CA ASP A 97 -20.18 14.34 -14.99
C ASP A 97 -19.72 12.87 -14.95
N SER A 98 -20.64 11.90 -14.84
CA SER A 98 -20.32 10.48 -14.67
C SER A 98 -21.10 9.59 -15.64
N ARG A 99 -20.44 8.58 -16.20
CA ARG A 99 -21.11 7.56 -17.04
C ARG A 99 -21.75 6.43 -16.23
N MET A 100 -21.35 6.31 -14.96
CA MET A 100 -21.86 5.32 -14.01
C MET A 100 -22.75 6.00 -12.95
N PRO A 101 -23.76 5.31 -12.40
CA PRO A 101 -24.53 5.86 -11.28
C PRO A 101 -23.64 6.03 -10.04
N ALA A 102 -24.06 6.92 -9.14
CA ALA A 102 -23.58 6.96 -7.77
C ALA A 102 -24.52 6.11 -6.89
N LEU A 103 -23.95 5.34 -5.98
CA LEU A 103 -24.66 4.56 -4.98
C LEU A 103 -24.98 5.46 -3.78
N VAL A 104 -26.26 5.77 -3.56
CA VAL A 104 -26.72 6.66 -2.49
C VAL A 104 -27.16 5.85 -1.28
N MET A 105 -26.60 6.16 -0.12
CA MET A 105 -26.78 5.47 1.15
C MET A 105 -27.06 6.47 2.27
N GLU A 106 -27.55 5.97 3.41
CA GLU A 106 -27.64 6.78 4.62
C GLU A 106 -26.27 7.35 5.03
N ARG A 107 -26.26 8.56 5.59
CA ARG A 107 -25.05 9.16 6.14
C ARG A 107 -24.83 8.68 7.57
N LEU A 108 -23.64 8.16 7.84
CA LEU A 108 -23.21 7.73 9.16
C LEU A 108 -22.19 8.71 9.76
N LEU A 109 -22.04 8.67 11.09
CA LEU A 109 -21.25 9.64 11.86
C LEU A 109 -19.74 9.44 11.65
N THR A 110 -19.26 8.21 11.72
CA THR A 110 -17.84 7.87 11.57
C THR A 110 -17.64 6.39 11.25
N SER A 111 -16.41 5.98 10.93
CA SER A 111 -16.03 4.56 10.85
C SER A 111 -15.45 4.08 12.19
N LEU A 112 -15.57 2.79 12.47
CA LEU A 112 -14.95 2.18 13.66
C LEU A 112 -13.42 2.31 13.61
N HIS A 113 -12.82 2.29 12.42
CA HIS A 113 -11.39 2.53 12.26
C HIS A 113 -10.98 3.93 12.72
N ASP A 114 -11.68 4.97 12.26
CA ASP A 114 -11.33 6.36 12.59
C ASP A 114 -11.54 6.65 14.09
N LEU A 115 -12.52 5.98 14.72
CA LEU A 115 -12.73 6.05 16.17
C LEU A 115 -11.58 5.41 16.98
N LEU A 116 -10.91 4.37 16.44
CA LEU A 116 -9.86 3.60 17.11
C LEU A 116 -8.43 4.02 16.74
N ALA A 117 -8.25 4.81 15.67
CA ALA A 117 -6.94 5.17 15.15
C ALA A 117 -6.21 6.14 16.10
N PRO A 118 -4.90 5.91 16.38
CA PRO A 118 -4.11 6.78 17.25
C PRO A 118 -3.90 8.19 16.68
N ASP A 119 -3.96 8.34 15.35
CA ASP A 119 -3.84 9.62 14.62
C ASP A 119 -5.20 10.32 14.41
N SER A 120 -6.24 9.90 15.14
CA SER A 120 -7.52 10.62 15.16
C SER A 120 -7.27 12.10 15.51
N PRO A 121 -7.93 13.08 14.86
CA PRO A 121 -7.54 14.50 14.83
C PRO A 121 -7.78 15.27 16.15
N PHE A 122 -7.58 14.62 17.30
CA PHE A 122 -7.72 15.21 18.62
C PHE A 122 -6.35 15.65 19.14
N PRO A 123 -6.19 16.92 19.52
CA PRO A 123 -4.93 17.43 20.03
C PRO A 123 -4.51 16.72 21.32
N SER A 124 -3.21 16.45 21.44
CA SER A 124 -2.59 15.87 22.63
C SER A 124 -2.98 16.63 23.90
N GLY A 125 -3.62 15.95 24.85
CA GLY A 125 -4.06 16.51 26.14
C GLY A 125 -5.56 16.84 26.24
N ALA A 126 -6.34 16.72 25.15
CA ALA A 126 -7.80 16.77 25.21
C ALA A 126 -8.39 15.40 25.64
N VAL A 127 -9.59 15.40 26.21
CA VAL A 127 -10.36 14.17 26.42
C VAL A 127 -10.67 13.56 25.05
N THR A 128 -9.96 12.50 24.68
CA THR A 128 -10.12 11.84 23.37
C THR A 128 -11.46 11.07 23.35
N PRO A 129 -12.20 11.02 22.23
CA PRO A 129 -13.49 10.32 22.18
C PRO A 129 -13.39 8.87 22.62
N ILE A 130 -12.25 8.21 22.37
CA ILE A 130 -12.00 6.84 22.80
C ILE A 130 -12.09 6.65 24.32
N SER A 131 -11.83 7.70 25.12
CA SER A 131 -12.01 7.66 26.58
C SER A 131 -13.48 7.50 27.01
N PHE A 132 -14.41 7.95 26.18
CA PHE A 132 -15.85 7.77 26.36
C PHE A 132 -16.36 6.48 25.69
N PHE A 133 -15.54 5.79 24.89
CA PHE A 133 -15.93 4.53 24.26
C PHE A 133 -15.83 3.36 25.26
N SER A 134 -16.79 3.35 26.19
CA SER A 134 -16.85 2.40 27.30
C SER A 134 -16.92 0.94 26.84
N MET A 135 -16.58 0.02 27.74
CA MET A 135 -16.63 -1.41 27.44
C MET A 135 -18.04 -1.90 27.06
N ALA A 136 -19.08 -1.30 27.65
CA ALA A 136 -20.47 -1.58 27.27
C ALA A 136 -20.75 -1.18 25.82
N LEU A 137 -20.33 0.03 25.40
CA LEU A 137 -20.48 0.50 24.02
C LEU A 137 -19.66 -0.34 23.04
N LYS A 138 -18.42 -0.71 23.40
CA LYS A 138 -17.58 -1.62 22.61
C LYS A 138 -18.28 -2.95 22.35
N CYS A 139 -18.87 -3.56 23.39
CA CYS A 139 -19.63 -4.80 23.25
C CYS A 139 -20.91 -4.64 22.42
N SER A 140 -21.62 -3.51 22.56
CA SER A 140 -22.80 -3.20 21.74
C SER A 140 -22.46 -3.04 20.26
N VAL A 141 -21.36 -2.36 19.93
CA VAL A 141 -20.85 -2.25 18.56
C VAL A 141 -20.52 -3.62 17.97
N LEU A 142 -19.79 -4.46 18.71
CA LEU A 142 -19.50 -5.83 18.26
C LEU A 142 -20.78 -6.65 18.07
N HIS A 143 -21.77 -6.47 18.95
CA HIS A 143 -23.05 -7.18 18.85
C HIS A 143 -23.81 -6.75 17.61
N ASN A 144 -23.82 -5.46 17.30
CA ASN A 144 -24.42 -4.93 16.08
C ASN A 144 -23.75 -5.51 14.82
N VAL A 145 -22.41 -5.58 14.77
CA VAL A 145 -21.70 -6.23 13.65
C VAL A 145 -22.08 -7.70 13.54
N ALA A 146 -22.14 -8.43 14.66
CA ALA A 146 -22.55 -9.84 14.67
C ALA A 146 -23.99 -10.05 14.17
N CYS A 147 -24.94 -9.18 14.54
CA CYS A 147 -26.30 -9.21 14.00
C CYS A 147 -26.33 -8.95 12.49
N GLY A 148 -25.52 -8.00 12.00
CA GLY A 148 -25.38 -7.74 10.56
C GLY A 148 -24.84 -8.96 9.80
N LEU A 149 -23.81 -9.62 10.34
CA LEU A 149 -23.28 -10.85 9.76
C LEU A 149 -24.29 -12.00 9.79
N ALA A 150 -25.05 -12.17 10.88
CA ALA A 150 -26.10 -13.19 10.96
C ALA A 150 -27.13 -13.00 9.85
N TYR A 151 -27.58 -11.76 9.64
CA TYR A 151 -28.50 -11.41 8.56
C TYR A 151 -27.94 -11.74 7.15
N LEU A 152 -26.63 -11.65 6.93
CA LEU A 152 -25.99 -12.00 5.65
C LEU A 152 -25.78 -13.51 5.50
N HIS A 153 -25.34 -14.19 6.55
CA HIS A 153 -24.92 -15.60 6.53
C HIS A 153 -26.09 -16.59 6.64
N GLU A 154 -27.14 -16.26 7.38
CA GLU A 154 -28.26 -17.18 7.66
C GLU A 154 -29.36 -17.17 6.58
N ARG A 155 -29.11 -16.48 5.47
CA ARG A 155 -30.00 -16.47 4.30
C ARG A 155 -30.00 -17.84 3.63
N SER A 156 -31.08 -18.17 2.92
CA SER A 156 -31.14 -19.38 2.07
C SER A 156 -30.00 -19.46 1.05
N GLN A 157 -29.51 -18.29 0.61
CA GLN A 157 -28.24 -18.14 -0.11
C GLN A 157 -27.34 -17.20 0.71
N PRO A 158 -26.37 -17.76 1.46
CA PRO A 158 -25.47 -16.96 2.29
C PRO A 158 -24.70 -15.93 1.47
N ILE A 159 -24.60 -14.71 1.99
CA ILE A 159 -23.78 -13.63 1.45
C ILE A 159 -22.52 -13.53 2.31
N ILE A 160 -21.35 -13.80 1.73
CA ILE A 160 -20.06 -13.67 2.41
C ILE A 160 -19.47 -12.30 2.05
N HIS A 161 -19.12 -11.50 3.04
CA HIS A 161 -18.61 -10.14 2.88
C HIS A 161 -17.21 -10.10 2.27
N ARG A 162 -16.29 -10.96 2.78
CA ARG A 162 -14.89 -11.14 2.33
C ARG A 162 -13.93 -9.99 2.62
N ASP A 163 -14.38 -8.74 2.65
CA ASP A 163 -13.59 -7.56 3.08
C ASP A 163 -14.13 -6.90 4.37
N LEU A 164 -14.54 -7.71 5.35
CA LEU A 164 -15.01 -7.16 6.62
C LEU A 164 -13.83 -6.55 7.39
N SER A 165 -13.88 -5.25 7.67
CA SER A 165 -12.83 -4.50 8.36
C SER A 165 -13.41 -3.37 9.23
N ALA A 166 -12.63 -2.80 10.15
CA ALA A 166 -13.09 -1.66 10.95
C ALA A 166 -13.38 -0.40 10.11
N ARG A 167 -12.83 -0.27 8.89
CA ARG A 167 -13.17 0.81 7.95
C ARG A 167 -14.56 0.61 7.35
N ASN A 168 -14.96 -0.65 7.19
CA ASN A 168 -16.24 -1.06 6.62
C ASN A 168 -17.31 -1.30 7.71
N VAL A 169 -17.03 -0.96 8.97
CA VAL A 169 -18.00 -0.88 10.06
C VAL A 169 -18.21 0.61 10.36
N LEU A 170 -19.40 1.11 10.05
CA LEU A 170 -19.76 2.51 10.23
C LEU A 170 -20.72 2.66 11.42
N LEU A 171 -20.68 3.83 12.08
CA LEU A 171 -21.43 4.12 13.30
C LEU A 171 -22.39 5.29 13.06
N ASP A 172 -23.64 5.17 13.47
CA ASP A 172 -24.59 6.29 13.44
C ASP A 172 -24.48 7.18 14.69
N SER A 173 -25.34 8.20 14.78
CA SER A 173 -25.40 9.10 15.94
C SER A 173 -25.83 8.41 17.23
N GLU A 174 -26.43 7.23 17.14
CA GLU A 174 -26.83 6.40 18.27
C GLU A 174 -25.75 5.35 18.62
N MET A 175 -24.58 5.41 17.97
CA MET A 175 -23.49 4.46 18.08
C MET A 175 -23.89 3.02 17.69
N VAL A 176 -24.93 2.88 16.86
CA VAL A 176 -25.30 1.61 16.26
C VAL A 176 -24.36 1.32 15.11
N ALA A 177 -23.73 0.14 15.15
CA ALA A 177 -22.81 -0.27 14.09
C ALA A 177 -23.55 -0.86 12.89
N LYS A 178 -23.10 -0.49 11.69
CA LYS A 178 -23.63 -0.94 10.41
C LYS A 178 -22.50 -1.38 9.48
N ILE A 179 -22.65 -2.56 8.86
CA ILE A 179 -21.69 -3.08 7.89
C ILE A 179 -21.90 -2.41 6.53
N ALA A 180 -20.80 -1.94 5.94
CA ALA A 180 -20.72 -1.21 4.69
C ALA A 180 -19.81 -1.91 3.66
N ASP A 181 -19.83 -1.45 2.41
CA ASP A 181 -18.94 -1.88 1.31
C ASP A 181 -19.00 -3.38 0.95
N LEU A 182 -20.06 -3.76 0.23
CA LEU A 182 -20.27 -5.12 -0.27
C LEU A 182 -19.71 -5.33 -1.70
N GLY A 183 -18.80 -4.47 -2.18
CA GLY A 183 -18.30 -4.51 -3.56
C GLY A 183 -17.61 -5.82 -3.96
N VAL A 184 -17.04 -6.52 -2.97
CA VAL A 184 -16.37 -7.82 -3.17
C VAL A 184 -17.14 -9.02 -2.58
N ALA A 185 -18.34 -8.76 -2.04
CA ALA A 185 -19.19 -9.79 -1.46
C ALA A 185 -19.62 -10.83 -2.51
N ARG A 186 -19.96 -12.04 -2.05
CA ARG A 186 -20.39 -13.14 -2.92
C ARG A 186 -21.59 -13.87 -2.33
N ILE A 187 -22.55 -14.18 -3.19
CA ILE A 187 -23.66 -15.09 -2.89
C ILE A 187 -23.17 -16.52 -3.15
N VAL A 188 -23.32 -17.39 -2.16
CA VAL A 188 -22.99 -18.82 -2.30
C VAL A 188 -24.18 -19.53 -2.92
N ALA A 189 -24.20 -19.69 -4.25
CA ALA A 189 -25.24 -20.45 -4.96
C ALA A 189 -24.63 -21.36 -6.05
N GLY A 190 -24.91 -22.68 -5.96
CA GLY A 190 -24.63 -23.65 -7.02
C GLY A 190 -23.19 -24.20 -7.10
N PRO A 191 -22.95 -25.22 -7.96
CA PRO A 191 -21.65 -25.90 -8.12
C PRO A 191 -20.51 -25.00 -8.63
N GLU A 192 -20.81 -23.77 -9.04
CA GLU A 192 -19.83 -22.73 -9.42
C GLU A 192 -19.32 -21.89 -8.23
N ALA A 193 -19.80 -22.14 -7.01
CA ALA A 193 -19.32 -21.54 -5.77
C ALA A 193 -17.82 -21.82 -5.45
N ALA A 194 -17.16 -22.63 -6.28
CA ALA A 194 -15.78 -23.09 -6.14
C ALA A 194 -14.78 -22.43 -7.11
N THR A 195 -15.09 -21.24 -7.66
CA THR A 195 -14.16 -20.54 -8.56
C THR A 195 -13.06 -19.80 -7.80
N ARG A 196 -11.83 -20.30 -8.01
CA ARG A 196 -10.56 -19.81 -7.45
C ARG A 196 -10.35 -18.31 -7.70
N THR A 197 -10.58 -17.49 -6.68
CA THR A 197 -10.10 -16.10 -6.63
C THR A 197 -9.30 -15.90 -5.35
N GLN A 198 -8.16 -15.22 -5.39
CA GLN A 198 -7.50 -14.72 -4.17
C GLN A 198 -8.53 -13.91 -3.36
N GLY A 199 -8.56 -14.10 -2.04
CA GLY A 199 -9.46 -13.36 -1.16
C GLY A 199 -9.23 -11.85 -1.33
N PRO A 200 -10.22 -11.08 -1.82
CA PRO A 200 -10.15 -9.63 -1.73
C PRO A 200 -10.38 -9.25 -0.27
N GLY A 201 -9.45 -8.51 0.33
CA GLY A 201 -9.62 -8.01 1.69
C GLY A 201 -8.39 -7.29 2.22
N ALA A 202 -8.56 -6.44 3.22
CA ALA A 202 -7.43 -5.84 3.93
C ALA A 202 -6.58 -6.93 4.62
N LEU A 203 -5.29 -7.01 4.28
CA LEU A 203 -4.33 -8.05 4.74
C LEU A 203 -4.39 -8.34 6.25
N VAL A 204 -4.63 -7.30 7.04
CA VAL A 204 -4.72 -7.33 8.50
C VAL A 204 -5.91 -8.13 9.02
N TYR A 205 -7.01 -8.24 8.26
CA TYR A 205 -8.23 -8.91 8.68
C TYR A 205 -8.37 -10.32 8.11
N MET A 206 -7.52 -10.69 7.15
CA MET A 206 -7.64 -11.96 6.43
C MET A 206 -7.15 -13.16 7.27
N PRO A 207 -7.89 -14.29 7.24
CA PRO A 207 -7.47 -15.52 7.90
C PRO A 207 -6.31 -16.23 7.18
N PRO A 208 -5.56 -17.11 7.86
CA PRO A 208 -4.42 -17.82 7.27
C PRO A 208 -4.74 -18.58 5.97
N GLU A 209 -5.90 -19.21 5.87
CA GLU A 209 -6.32 -19.96 4.68
C GLU A 209 -6.64 -19.08 3.47
N ALA A 210 -6.84 -17.77 3.66
CA ALA A 210 -6.94 -16.83 2.55
C ALA A 210 -5.60 -16.72 1.77
N PHE A 211 -4.49 -17.17 2.37
CA PHE A 211 -3.14 -17.13 1.80
C PHE A 211 -2.62 -18.50 1.34
N THR A 212 -3.30 -19.60 1.67
CA THR A 212 -2.83 -20.96 1.34
C THR A 212 -3.21 -21.34 -0.09
N THR A 213 -2.24 -21.34 -1.00
CA THR A 213 -2.37 -21.87 -2.37
C THR A 213 -1.89 -23.32 -2.46
N SER A 214 -2.46 -24.23 -1.65
CA SER A 214 -2.19 -25.66 -1.84
C SER A 214 -2.89 -26.16 -3.12
N ARG A 215 -2.10 -26.71 -4.05
CA ARG A 215 -2.56 -27.35 -5.29
C ARG A 215 -2.64 -28.88 -5.18
N SER A 216 -2.47 -29.49 -3.99
CA SER A 216 -2.61 -30.94 -3.85
C SER A 216 -4.08 -31.34 -3.61
N SER A 217 -4.65 -31.98 -4.63
CA SER A 217 -5.77 -32.94 -4.61
C SER A 217 -6.77 -32.92 -3.43
N PHE A 218 -8.04 -32.71 -3.80
CA PHE A 218 -9.29 -33.08 -3.09
C PHE A 218 -9.85 -32.21 -1.96
N ASP A 219 -9.18 -31.14 -1.52
CA ASP A 219 -9.80 -30.17 -0.61
C ASP A 219 -9.79 -28.77 -1.25
N ALA A 220 -10.81 -28.49 -2.07
CA ALA A 220 -11.04 -27.13 -2.55
C ALA A 220 -11.33 -26.27 -1.33
N THR A 221 -10.44 -25.34 -0.96
CA THR A 221 -10.70 -24.31 0.04
C THR A 221 -11.94 -23.53 -0.39
N ARG A 222 -13.10 -23.94 0.13
CA ARG A 222 -14.37 -23.24 -0.05
C ARG A 222 -14.30 -22.01 0.84
N TYR A 223 -14.35 -20.84 0.23
CA TYR A 223 -14.61 -19.60 0.96
C TYR A 223 -16.03 -19.70 1.53
N ASP A 224 -16.17 -19.88 2.85
CA ASP A 224 -17.45 -19.92 3.55
C ASP A 224 -17.55 -18.76 4.56
N ALA A 225 -18.66 -18.73 5.32
CA ALA A 225 -18.93 -17.70 6.31
C ALA A 225 -17.82 -17.55 7.38
N SER A 226 -16.99 -18.58 7.61
CA SER A 226 -15.96 -18.59 8.65
C SER A 226 -14.86 -17.56 8.46
N ILE A 227 -14.73 -16.99 7.27
CA ILE A 227 -13.75 -15.94 6.95
C ILE A 227 -14.17 -14.61 7.53
N ASP A 228 -15.45 -14.27 7.39
CA ASP A 228 -16.03 -13.09 8.03
C ASP A 228 -16.00 -13.26 9.56
N ILE A 229 -16.15 -14.49 10.08
CA ILE A 229 -15.99 -14.78 11.52
C ILE A 229 -14.57 -14.50 12.00
N PHE A 230 -13.56 -14.85 11.20
CA PHE A 230 -12.18 -14.51 11.51
C PHE A 230 -11.96 -13.00 11.50
N SER A 231 -12.39 -12.31 10.44
CA SER A 231 -12.31 -10.84 10.35
C SER A 231 -13.03 -10.15 11.51
N PHE A 232 -14.17 -10.70 11.96
CA PHE A 232 -14.88 -10.25 13.15
C PHE A 232 -14.03 -10.41 14.43
N GLY A 233 -13.32 -11.53 14.59
CA GLY A 233 -12.38 -11.73 15.70
C GLY A 233 -11.27 -10.67 15.74
N VAL A 234 -10.79 -10.22 14.57
CA VAL A 234 -9.81 -9.14 14.45
C VAL A 234 -10.41 -7.79 14.86
N ILE A 235 -11.61 -7.48 14.39
CA ILE A 235 -12.35 -6.28 14.79
C ILE A 235 -12.59 -6.28 16.30
N ALA A 236 -12.92 -7.43 16.90
CA ALA A 236 -13.10 -7.58 18.33
C ALA A 236 -11.83 -7.28 19.13
N ILE A 237 -10.66 -7.75 18.68
CA ILE A 237 -9.38 -7.39 19.30
C ILE A 237 -9.17 -5.88 19.30
N PHE A 238 -9.32 -5.21 18.15
CA PHE A 238 -9.06 -3.77 18.05
C PHE A 238 -10.07 -2.94 18.84
N THR A 239 -11.34 -3.34 18.81
CA THR A 239 -12.42 -2.65 19.52
C THR A 239 -12.24 -2.74 21.02
N ILE A 240 -11.97 -3.95 21.55
CA ILE A 240 -11.79 -4.15 22.99
C ILE A 240 -10.46 -3.57 23.44
N GLY A 241 -9.36 -3.87 22.73
CA GLY A 241 -8.01 -3.38 23.01
C GLY A 241 -7.87 -1.86 22.88
N GLY A 242 -8.74 -1.20 22.12
CA GLY A 242 -8.79 0.26 21.98
C GLY A 242 -7.64 0.85 21.18
N ILE A 243 -6.93 0.05 20.38
CA ILE A 243 -5.82 0.51 19.53
C ILE A 243 -5.84 -0.21 18.19
N PHE A 244 -5.39 0.48 17.14
CA PHE A 244 -5.06 -0.10 15.84
C PHE A 244 -3.52 -0.18 15.71
N PRO A 245 -2.93 -1.36 15.43
CA PRO A 245 -1.48 -1.49 15.38
C PRO A 245 -0.85 -0.95 14.09
N SER A 246 0.31 -0.31 14.24
CA SER A 246 1.10 0.27 13.14
C SER A 246 2.06 -0.72 12.47
N ASN A 247 2.46 -1.81 13.13
CA ASN A 247 3.36 -2.84 12.59
C ASN A 247 2.88 -4.25 12.97
N LEU A 248 2.61 -5.12 12.00
CA LEU A 248 2.10 -6.48 12.23
C LEU A 248 3.21 -7.53 12.05
N LEU A 249 3.20 -8.56 12.91
CA LEU A 249 4.04 -9.74 12.75
C LEU A 249 3.60 -10.57 11.52
N PRO A 250 4.54 -11.07 10.70
CA PRO A 250 4.21 -11.86 9.51
C PRO A 250 3.41 -13.14 9.85
N PRO A 251 2.55 -13.64 8.93
CA PRO A 251 1.74 -14.87 9.07
C PRO A 251 2.49 -16.14 9.46
N ALA A 252 3.80 -16.18 9.23
CA ALA A 252 4.62 -17.34 9.50
C ALA A 252 6.03 -16.94 9.96
N TYR A 253 6.74 -17.90 10.56
CA TYR A 253 8.14 -17.80 10.92
C TYR A 253 8.84 -19.11 10.58
N GLU A 254 10.14 -19.07 10.41
CA GLU A 254 10.94 -20.28 10.28
C GLU A 254 11.24 -20.84 11.67
N ASP A 255 10.89 -22.12 11.90
CA ASP A 255 11.28 -22.82 13.12
C ASP A 255 12.77 -23.22 13.09
N GLU A 256 13.23 -23.83 14.18
CA GLU A 256 14.61 -24.32 14.33
C GLU A 256 15.04 -25.34 13.24
N ASN A 257 14.09 -25.90 12.49
CA ASN A 257 14.31 -26.80 11.36
C ASN A 257 14.15 -26.11 10.00
N LYS A 258 14.06 -24.77 9.96
CA LYS A 258 13.81 -23.96 8.75
C LYS A 258 12.50 -24.30 8.02
N LYS A 259 11.54 -24.89 8.74
CA LYS A 259 10.20 -25.11 8.20
C LYS A 259 9.40 -23.83 8.41
N LEU A 260 8.71 -23.37 7.37
CA LEU A 260 7.78 -22.26 7.49
C LEU A 260 6.60 -22.70 8.36
N VAL A 261 6.64 -22.33 9.63
CA VAL A 261 5.58 -22.61 10.60
C VAL A 261 4.65 -21.41 10.61
N ALA A 262 3.39 -21.65 10.24
CA ALA A 262 2.35 -20.65 10.39
C ALA A 262 2.33 -20.21 11.86
N ARG A 263 2.52 -18.91 12.10
CA ARG A 263 2.23 -18.35 13.41
C ARG A 263 0.74 -18.62 13.62
N THR A 264 0.39 -19.27 14.72
CA THR A 264 -1.00 -19.28 15.17
C THR A 264 -1.46 -17.84 15.27
N GLU A 265 -2.73 -17.58 15.02
CA GLU A 265 -3.19 -16.21 15.18
C GLU A 265 -3.00 -15.67 16.60
N LEU A 266 -3.12 -16.58 17.58
CA LEU A 266 -2.76 -16.31 18.95
C LEU A 266 -1.31 -15.85 19.09
N GLN A 267 -0.35 -16.41 18.34
CA GLN A 267 1.06 -15.96 18.35
C GLN A 267 1.25 -14.62 17.63
N ARG A 268 0.58 -14.39 16.49
CA ARG A 268 0.65 -13.10 15.77
C ARG A 268 0.07 -11.95 16.58
N ARG A 269 -0.98 -12.23 17.36
CA ARG A 269 -1.78 -11.24 18.09
C ARG A 269 -1.71 -11.44 19.60
N ALA A 270 -0.74 -12.20 20.10
CA ALA A 270 -0.50 -12.39 21.54
C ALA A 270 -0.32 -11.04 22.24
N GLU A 271 0.39 -10.13 21.59
CA GLU A 271 0.59 -8.77 22.08
C GLU A 271 -0.72 -7.97 22.09
N TYR A 272 -1.62 -8.17 21.13
CA TYR A 272 -2.92 -7.49 21.14
C TYR A 272 -3.89 -8.07 22.17
N MET A 273 -3.81 -9.37 22.41
CA MET A 273 -4.52 -10.01 23.52
C MET A 273 -4.06 -9.48 24.87
N ARG A 274 -2.82 -9.00 25.00
CA ARG A 274 -2.36 -8.28 26.21
C ARG A 274 -3.18 -7.01 26.43
N TYR A 275 -3.38 -6.17 25.40
CA TYR A 275 -4.20 -4.96 25.54
C TYR A 275 -5.67 -5.28 25.85
N VAL A 276 -6.23 -6.33 25.25
CA VAL A 276 -7.57 -6.83 25.61
C VAL A 276 -7.63 -7.20 27.10
N ASN A 277 -6.66 -7.96 27.58
CA ASN A 277 -6.57 -8.34 29.00
C ASN A 277 -6.38 -7.13 29.92
N GLU A 278 -5.58 -6.14 29.53
CA GLU A 278 -5.38 -4.90 30.28
C GLU A 278 -6.68 -4.09 30.38
N GLN A 279 -7.42 -3.95 29.28
CA GLN A 279 -8.70 -3.24 29.28
C GLN A 279 -9.76 -3.97 30.13
N LEU A 280 -9.81 -5.31 30.08
CA LEU A 280 -10.68 -6.11 30.94
C LEU A 280 -10.29 -6.06 32.42
N ARG A 281 -8.99 -5.97 32.72
CA ARG A 281 -8.49 -5.77 34.08
C ARG A 281 -8.84 -4.37 34.58
N ALA A 282 -8.68 -3.34 33.75
CA ALA A 282 -8.99 -1.96 34.08
C ALA A 282 -10.48 -1.75 34.43
N CYS A 283 -11.40 -2.46 33.77
CA CYS A 283 -12.83 -2.44 34.11
C CYS A 283 -13.23 -3.45 35.20
N GLY A 284 -12.27 -4.16 35.81
CA GLY A 284 -12.51 -5.10 36.92
C GLY A 284 -13.19 -6.42 36.56
N GLN A 285 -13.29 -6.75 35.26
CA GLN A 285 -13.99 -7.93 34.76
C GLN A 285 -13.08 -9.13 34.49
N LEU A 286 -11.75 -8.94 34.44
CA LEU A 286 -10.84 -10.05 34.21
C LEU A 286 -10.83 -11.04 35.40
N ARG A 287 -11.54 -12.16 35.27
CA ARG A 287 -11.54 -13.29 36.22
C ARG A 287 -11.56 -14.62 35.44
N GLY A 288 -10.54 -15.46 35.66
CA GLY A 288 -10.50 -16.81 35.07
C GLY A 288 -10.71 -16.83 33.55
N ASP A 289 -11.51 -17.77 33.06
CA ASP A 289 -11.94 -17.87 31.66
C ASP A 289 -13.07 -16.87 31.35
N HIS A 290 -12.71 -15.72 30.77
CA HIS A 290 -13.67 -14.66 30.44
C HIS A 290 -14.33 -14.89 29.07
N PRO A 291 -15.68 -14.79 28.93
CA PRO A 291 -16.39 -15.08 27.68
C PRO A 291 -15.89 -14.31 26.44
N LEU A 292 -15.50 -13.02 26.58
CA LEU A 292 -14.90 -12.26 25.47
C LEU A 292 -13.54 -12.80 25.01
N ILE A 293 -12.70 -13.25 25.95
CA ILE A 293 -11.38 -13.81 25.61
C ILE A 293 -11.60 -15.12 24.84
N ARG A 294 -12.48 -15.97 25.36
CA ARG A 294 -12.87 -17.23 24.72
C ARG A 294 -13.46 -17.00 23.32
N LEU A 295 -14.37 -16.04 23.16
CA LEU A 295 -14.95 -15.67 21.88
C LEU A 295 -13.87 -15.25 20.87
N ILE A 296 -13.00 -14.30 21.25
CA ILE A 296 -11.95 -13.79 20.37
C ILE A 296 -11.00 -14.93 19.95
N GLN A 297 -10.59 -15.78 20.90
CA GLN A 297 -9.70 -16.91 20.61
C GLN A 297 -10.36 -17.93 19.67
N GLN A 298 -11.65 -18.21 19.84
CA GLN A 298 -12.39 -19.13 18.98
C GLN A 298 -12.57 -18.57 17.56
N CYS A 299 -12.92 -17.28 17.41
CA CYS A 299 -13.03 -16.64 16.10
C CYS A 299 -11.70 -16.62 15.34
N LEU A 300 -10.58 -16.46 16.04
CA LEU A 300 -9.23 -16.37 15.47
C LEU A 300 -8.55 -17.73 15.28
N HIS A 301 -9.29 -18.84 15.37
CA HIS A 301 -8.72 -20.16 15.17
C HIS A 301 -8.25 -20.34 13.70
N ASN A 302 -7.04 -20.89 13.50
CA ASN A 302 -6.47 -21.11 12.16
C ASN A 302 -7.28 -22.10 11.32
N GLY A 303 -7.85 -23.13 11.93
CA GLY A 303 -8.78 -24.07 11.29
C GLY A 303 -10.18 -23.46 11.11
N PRO A 304 -10.67 -23.27 9.87
CA PRO A 304 -11.97 -22.63 9.59
C PRO A 304 -13.16 -23.33 10.27
N HIS A 305 -13.20 -24.66 10.23
CA HIS A 305 -14.24 -25.51 10.82
C HIS A 305 -14.24 -25.52 12.36
N LYS A 306 -13.24 -24.93 13.01
CA LYS A 306 -13.17 -24.80 14.48
C LYS A 306 -13.61 -23.41 14.96
N ARG A 307 -13.87 -22.49 14.02
CA ARG A 307 -14.44 -21.18 14.34
C ARG A 307 -15.92 -21.36 14.68
N PRO A 308 -16.46 -20.56 15.60
CA PRO A 308 -17.86 -20.62 15.96
C PRO A 308 -18.74 -20.18 14.78
N SER A 309 -19.94 -20.73 14.70
CA SER A 309 -21.01 -20.18 13.87
C SER A 309 -21.39 -18.77 14.32
N ILE A 310 -22.01 -17.99 13.42
CA ILE A 310 -22.44 -16.64 13.79
C ILE A 310 -23.47 -16.62 14.93
N GLY A 311 -24.33 -17.64 15.03
CA GLY A 311 -25.24 -17.81 16.16
C GLY A 311 -24.51 -18.07 17.49
N GLU A 312 -23.43 -18.86 17.49
CA GLU A 312 -22.59 -19.06 18.68
C GLU A 312 -21.82 -17.79 19.07
N VAL A 313 -21.35 -17.02 18.08
CA VAL A 313 -20.74 -15.69 18.30
C VAL A 313 -21.71 -14.78 19.03
N LEU A 314 -22.96 -14.68 18.55
CA LEU A 314 -24.01 -13.88 19.19
C LEU A 314 -24.25 -14.32 20.63
N ARG A 315 -24.43 -15.63 20.87
CA ARG A 315 -24.65 -16.19 22.20
C ARG A 315 -23.50 -15.86 23.18
N LEU A 316 -22.25 -16.06 22.76
CA LEU A 316 -21.07 -15.78 23.58
C LEU A 316 -20.90 -14.28 23.86
N LEU A 317 -21.27 -13.44 22.90
CA LEU A 317 -21.20 -11.99 23.05
C LEU A 317 -22.31 -11.44 23.95
N GLU A 318 -23.51 -12.01 23.91
CA GLU A 318 -24.58 -11.71 24.87
C GLU A 318 -24.18 -12.10 26.30
N GLU A 319 -23.58 -13.30 26.47
CA GLU A 319 -23.02 -13.76 27.75
C GLU A 319 -21.96 -12.80 28.28
N ALA A 320 -21.05 -12.35 27.41
CA ALA A 320 -20.06 -11.32 27.73
C ALA A 320 -20.69 -9.98 28.10
N ARG A 321 -21.69 -9.52 27.32
CA ARG A 321 -22.31 -8.20 27.48
C ARG A 321 -23.04 -8.08 28.81
N ALA A 322 -23.63 -9.18 29.31
CA ALA A 322 -24.30 -9.22 30.61
C ALA A 322 -23.39 -8.84 31.80
N GLY A 323 -22.06 -8.99 31.67
CA GLY A 323 -21.08 -8.61 32.68
C GLY A 323 -20.80 -7.11 32.78
N PHE A 324 -21.19 -6.32 31.78
CA PHE A 324 -20.95 -4.88 31.74
C PHE A 324 -22.24 -4.13 32.09
N ARG A 325 -22.26 -3.48 33.26
CA ARG A 325 -23.40 -2.65 33.69
C ARG A 325 -23.51 -1.42 32.78
N ASP A 326 -24.74 -1.02 32.48
CA ASP A 326 -25.05 0.15 31.64
C ASP A 326 -24.96 1.50 32.41
N GLU A 327 -24.53 1.48 33.68
CA GLU A 327 -24.43 2.67 34.53
C GLU A 327 -23.41 3.67 33.95
N GLY A 328 -23.93 4.79 33.44
CA GLY A 328 -23.13 5.83 32.78
C GLY A 328 -22.86 5.58 31.29
N SER A 329 -23.30 4.46 30.72
CA SER A 329 -23.15 4.13 29.29
C SER A 329 -23.84 5.16 28.39
N GLU A 330 -25.06 5.58 28.75
CA GLU A 330 -25.81 6.62 28.03
C GLU A 330 -25.14 8.00 28.12
N ARG A 331 -24.53 8.32 29.27
CA ARG A 331 -23.74 9.55 29.43
C ARG A 331 -22.47 9.49 28.58
N ASN A 332 -21.74 8.38 28.64
CA ASN A 332 -20.53 8.15 27.85
C ASN A 332 -20.84 8.18 26.35
N LYS A 333 -21.96 7.61 25.92
CA LYS A 333 -22.47 7.70 24.55
C LYS A 333 -22.72 9.15 24.15
N ARG A 334 -23.42 9.93 24.97
CA ARG A 334 -23.67 11.36 24.69
C ARG A 334 -22.39 12.18 24.61
N GLU A 335 -21.44 11.97 25.52
CA GLU A 335 -20.15 12.66 25.49
C GLU A 335 -19.29 12.21 24.31
N LEU A 336 -19.35 10.93 23.93
CA LEU A 336 -18.70 10.39 22.74
C LEU A 336 -19.24 11.04 21.46
N VAL A 337 -20.57 11.02 21.29
CA VAL A 337 -21.23 11.64 20.14
C VAL A 337 -20.98 13.14 20.12
N ARG A 338 -21.05 13.81 21.27
CA ARG A 338 -20.68 15.22 21.40
C ARG A 338 -19.24 15.44 20.97
N ALA A 339 -18.28 14.67 21.48
CA ALA A 339 -16.87 14.81 21.11
C ALA A 339 -16.62 14.61 19.60
N LEU A 340 -17.34 13.67 18.98
CA LEU A 340 -17.30 13.43 17.53
C LEU A 340 -17.98 14.55 16.73
N GLN A 341 -19.04 15.17 17.27
CA GLN A 341 -19.75 16.30 16.65
C GLN A 341 -19.07 17.66 16.91
N THR A 342 -18.31 17.79 18.01
CA THR A 342 -17.55 18.99 18.40
C THR A 342 -16.10 18.97 17.91
N GLN A 343 -15.70 17.96 17.12
CA GLN A 343 -14.73 18.24 16.05
C GLN A 343 -15.20 19.51 15.33
N PRO A 344 -14.31 20.42 14.88
CA PRO A 344 -14.71 21.76 14.44
C PRO A 344 -15.64 21.67 13.21
N ARG A 345 -16.92 21.46 13.47
CA ARG A 345 -18.06 21.51 12.57
C ARG A 345 -18.84 22.71 13.01
N ASN A 346 -18.30 23.87 12.68
CA ASN A 346 -19.01 25.12 12.81
C ASN A 346 -20.05 25.23 11.69
N GLU A 347 -20.86 24.19 11.44
CA GLU A 347 -21.76 24.11 10.28
C GLU A 347 -22.73 25.32 10.23
N ASN A 348 -23.16 25.82 11.38
CA ASN A 348 -23.96 27.05 11.47
C ASN A 348 -23.13 28.33 11.30
N LEU A 349 -21.94 28.42 11.90
CA LEU A 349 -21.10 29.62 11.81
C LEU A 349 -20.48 29.76 10.42
N GLU A 350 -20.05 28.66 9.80
CA GLU A 350 -19.60 28.59 8.42
C GLU A 350 -20.72 28.87 7.42
N ARG A 351 -21.96 28.41 7.68
CA ARG A 351 -23.12 28.77 6.86
C ARG A 351 -23.40 30.27 6.95
N ILE A 352 -23.31 30.86 8.14
CA ILE A 352 -23.44 32.31 8.35
C ILE A 352 -22.30 33.06 7.65
N LEU A 353 -21.06 32.60 7.77
CA LEU A 353 -19.89 33.19 7.11
C LEU A 353 -19.99 33.12 5.58
N ARG A 354 -20.39 31.97 5.02
CA ARG A 354 -20.62 31.80 3.58
C ARG A 354 -21.70 32.76 3.09
N HIS A 355 -22.77 32.95 3.86
CA HIS A 355 -23.85 33.88 3.51
C HIS A 355 -23.37 35.34 3.56
N MET A 356 -22.70 35.75 4.64
CA MET A 356 -22.19 37.12 4.79
C MET A 356 -21.10 37.48 3.77
N VAL A 357 -20.20 36.55 3.43
CA VAL A 357 -19.20 36.76 2.37
C VAL A 357 -19.87 36.97 1.02
N LYS A 358 -20.93 36.22 0.72
CA LYS A 358 -21.69 36.38 -0.51
C LYS A 358 -22.40 37.74 -0.55
N GLU A 359 -23.01 38.16 0.56
CA GLU A 359 -23.69 39.44 0.70
C GLU A 359 -22.72 40.64 0.56
N ILE A 360 -21.53 40.54 1.16
CA ILE A 360 -20.46 41.55 1.00
C ILE A 360 -19.98 41.62 -0.46
N ALA A 361 -19.77 40.48 -1.11
CA ALA A 361 -19.36 40.46 -2.52
C ALA A 361 -20.44 41.05 -3.45
N GLU A 362 -21.72 40.78 -3.17
CA GLU A 362 -22.85 41.38 -3.88
C GLU A 362 -22.93 42.89 -3.66
N LEU A 363 -22.72 43.38 -2.43
CA LEU A 363 -22.67 44.81 -2.11
C LEU A 363 -21.47 45.52 -2.75
N GLN A 364 -20.29 44.88 -2.78
CA GLN A 364 -19.10 45.42 -3.46
C GLN A 364 -19.26 45.52 -4.98
N SER A 365 -20.11 44.67 -5.57
CA SER A 365 -20.41 44.71 -7.01
C SER A 365 -21.41 45.80 -7.40
N ARG A 366 -22.09 46.42 -6.42
CA ARG A 366 -23.02 47.53 -6.64
C ARG A 366 -22.28 48.85 -6.46
N VAL A 367 -22.24 49.65 -7.53
CA VAL A 367 -21.52 50.92 -7.55
C VAL A 367 -22.38 52.01 -6.88
N GLU A 368 -21.79 52.62 -5.85
CA GLU A 368 -22.14 53.87 -5.14
C GLU A 368 -23.27 53.85 -4.07
N GLY A 369 -22.88 54.16 -2.82
CA GLY A 369 -23.78 54.64 -1.76
C GLY A 369 -23.85 53.83 -0.46
N GLN A 370 -23.19 52.66 -0.35
CA GLN A 370 -23.35 51.72 0.77
C GLN A 370 -22.09 51.51 1.64
N ASP A 371 -21.14 52.45 1.65
CA ASP A 371 -19.86 52.32 2.39
C ASP A 371 -20.03 52.05 3.89
N GLY A 372 -21.08 52.62 4.51
CA GLY A 372 -21.38 52.40 5.92
C GLY A 372 -21.91 51.00 6.23
N GLU A 373 -22.71 50.42 5.33
CA GLU A 373 -23.27 49.07 5.48
C GLU A 373 -22.20 48.01 5.22
N LEU A 374 -21.34 48.25 4.23
CA LEU A 374 -20.17 47.42 3.94
C LEU A 374 -19.20 47.38 5.13
N ALA A 375 -18.92 48.52 5.77
CA ALA A 375 -18.03 48.57 6.94
C ALA A 375 -18.58 47.79 8.14
N VAL A 376 -19.90 47.87 8.39
CA VAL A 376 -20.55 47.14 9.49
C VAL A 376 -20.54 45.63 9.23
N LEU A 377 -20.87 45.20 8.02
CA LEU A 377 -20.82 43.78 7.64
C LEU A 377 -19.39 43.22 7.69
N GLN A 378 -18.39 44.00 7.28
CA GLN A 378 -16.98 43.63 7.37
C GLN A 378 -16.53 43.45 8.84
N GLN A 379 -16.91 44.37 9.73
CA GLN A 379 -16.60 44.27 11.16
C GLN A 379 -17.29 43.07 11.82
N GLN A 380 -18.53 42.77 11.45
CA GLN A 380 -19.26 41.60 11.93
C GLN A 380 -18.62 40.30 11.40
N LEU A 381 -18.18 40.27 10.14
CA LEU A 381 -17.45 39.15 9.53
C LEU A 381 -16.15 38.85 10.29
N ASP A 382 -15.36 39.87 10.62
CA ASP A 382 -14.10 39.70 11.35
C ASP A 382 -14.32 39.24 12.79
N THR A 383 -15.38 39.73 13.45
CA THR A 383 -15.80 39.28 14.79
C THR A 383 -16.26 37.82 14.79
N LEU A 384 -16.94 37.37 13.72
CA LEU A 384 -17.39 35.99 13.55
C LEU A 384 -16.22 35.06 13.20
N ARG A 385 -15.29 35.48 12.33
CA ARG A 385 -14.05 34.77 12.01
C ARG A 385 -13.21 34.48 13.26
N ALA A 386 -13.08 35.46 14.16
CA ALA A 386 -12.35 35.28 15.43
C ALA A 386 -12.98 34.22 16.37
N LYS A 387 -14.23 33.81 16.12
CA LYS A 387 -14.95 32.78 16.89
C LYS A 387 -14.93 31.40 16.23
N VAL A 388 -14.39 31.28 15.00
CA VAL A 388 -14.24 30.01 14.28
C VAL A 388 -12.82 29.52 14.48
N PRO A 389 -12.59 28.28 14.93
CA PRO A 389 -11.25 27.68 14.86
C PRO A 389 -10.79 27.64 13.41
N GLU A 390 -9.58 28.10 13.10
CA GLU A 390 -9.03 27.94 11.74
C GLU A 390 -9.07 26.45 11.35
N PRO A 391 -9.58 26.08 10.15
CA PRO A 391 -9.66 24.69 9.75
C PRO A 391 -8.24 24.08 9.70
N PRO A 392 -8.03 22.85 10.17
CA PRO A 392 -6.69 22.28 10.23
C PRO A 392 -6.05 22.25 8.84
N LEU A 393 -4.84 22.77 8.72
CA LEU A 393 -4.11 22.73 7.46
C LEU A 393 -3.64 21.29 7.19
N GLN A 394 -4.02 20.76 6.04
CA GLN A 394 -3.47 19.54 5.49
C GLN A 394 -2.25 19.86 4.63
N VAL A 395 -1.23 19.04 4.79
CA VAL A 395 -0.07 19.04 3.91
C VAL A 395 -0.09 17.76 3.10
N SER A 396 0.13 17.86 1.80
CA SER A 396 0.17 16.70 0.91
C SER A 396 1.24 16.86 -0.16
N GLY A 397 1.74 15.73 -0.66
CA GLY A 397 2.71 15.70 -1.74
C GLY A 397 3.89 14.79 -1.41
N PRO A 398 4.56 14.24 -2.44
CA PRO A 398 5.68 13.31 -2.27
C PRO A 398 6.90 13.94 -1.56
N GLY A 399 6.99 15.28 -1.56
CA GLY A 399 7.99 16.03 -0.80
C GLY A 399 7.90 15.83 0.72
N LEU A 400 6.78 15.38 1.27
CA LEU A 400 6.68 15.11 2.71
C LEU A 400 7.55 13.97 3.20
N THR A 401 7.86 13.02 2.31
CA THR A 401 8.55 11.78 2.66
C THR A 401 9.87 11.62 1.94
N SER A 402 10.00 12.20 0.74
CA SER A 402 11.18 12.02 -0.10
C SER A 402 11.49 13.26 -0.94
N ALA A 403 12.78 13.52 -1.14
CA ALA A 403 13.27 14.55 -2.05
C ALA A 403 14.57 14.11 -2.71
N THR A 404 15.04 14.88 -3.68
CA THR A 404 16.30 14.62 -4.38
C THR A 404 17.25 15.79 -4.22
N VAL A 405 18.52 15.52 -3.91
CA VAL A 405 19.56 16.56 -3.76
C VAL A 405 19.58 17.45 -5.00
N ASN A 406 19.63 18.76 -4.80
CA ASN A 406 19.66 19.80 -5.82
C ASN A 406 18.43 19.89 -6.75
N HIS A 407 17.34 19.16 -6.47
CA HIS A 407 16.08 19.27 -7.22
C HIS A 407 14.98 19.98 -6.42
N PRO A 408 14.27 20.95 -7.04
CA PRO A 408 13.07 21.52 -6.45
C PRO A 408 12.07 20.43 -6.11
N THR A 409 11.63 20.41 -4.85
CA THR A 409 10.64 19.50 -4.31
C THR A 409 9.50 20.32 -3.74
N HIS A 410 8.28 19.92 -4.04
CA HIS A 410 7.09 20.71 -3.73
C HIS A 410 6.19 19.97 -2.74
N VAL A 411 5.56 20.75 -1.88
CA VAL A 411 4.56 20.30 -0.93
C VAL A 411 3.40 21.26 -0.94
N LEU A 412 2.19 20.73 -0.96
CA LEU A 412 0.98 21.53 -1.00
C LEU A 412 0.42 21.65 0.41
N VAL A 413 0.31 22.89 0.90
CA VAL A 413 -0.34 23.24 2.16
C VAL A 413 -1.69 23.84 1.80
N GLN A 414 -2.76 23.21 2.28
CA GLN A 414 -4.13 23.66 2.04
C GLN A 414 -5.00 23.36 3.26
N PRO A 415 -6.10 24.08 3.48
CA PRO A 415 -7.07 23.75 4.51
C PRO A 415 -7.66 22.34 4.30
N SER A 416 -7.94 21.63 5.39
CA SER A 416 -8.61 20.31 5.37
C SER A 416 -9.97 20.31 4.69
N ASP A 417 -10.62 21.47 4.70
CA ASP A 417 -11.94 21.73 4.13
C ASP A 417 -11.85 22.96 3.23
N TYR A 418 -12.45 22.90 2.04
CA TYR A 418 -12.43 23.99 1.05
C TYR A 418 -13.25 25.20 1.56
N SER A 419 -12.71 25.93 2.53
CA SER A 419 -13.22 27.19 3.05
C SER A 419 -12.26 28.32 2.65
N PRO A 420 -12.35 28.83 1.42
CA PRO A 420 -11.45 29.87 0.90
C PRO A 420 -11.57 31.23 1.59
N THR A 421 -12.33 31.32 2.70
CA THR A 421 -12.70 32.58 3.36
C THR A 421 -12.05 32.79 4.73
N LEU A 422 -11.37 31.78 5.30
CA LEU A 422 -10.70 31.84 6.61
C LEU A 422 -9.18 32.02 6.53
N TYR A 423 -8.54 31.43 5.52
CA TYR A 423 -7.16 31.76 5.16
C TYR A 423 -7.21 32.85 4.10
N SER A 424 -7.04 34.10 4.52
CA SER A 424 -6.98 35.24 3.62
C SER A 424 -5.70 35.21 2.78
N ASN A 425 -5.64 36.04 1.73
CA ASN A 425 -4.42 36.44 1.02
C ASN A 425 -3.33 37.06 1.94
N THR A 426 -3.50 37.08 3.27
CA THR A 426 -2.57 37.65 4.26
C THR A 426 -1.96 36.62 5.21
N ALA A 427 -2.25 35.32 5.08
CA ALA A 427 -1.62 34.31 5.94
C ALA A 427 -0.12 34.19 5.62
N LYS A 428 0.72 34.27 6.65
CA LYS A 428 2.18 34.18 6.51
C LYS A 428 2.60 32.71 6.61
N VAL A 429 2.82 32.08 5.46
CA VAL A 429 3.31 30.70 5.38
C VAL A 429 4.83 30.71 5.28
N THR A 430 5.50 30.03 6.20
CA THR A 430 6.96 29.87 6.21
C THR A 430 7.30 28.38 6.30
N ALA A 431 8.46 28.01 5.79
CA ALA A 431 8.97 26.66 5.97
C ALA A 431 10.49 26.70 6.14
N ARG A 432 11.05 25.67 6.76
CA ARG A 432 12.49 25.45 6.88
C ARG A 432 12.80 23.97 6.82
N LEU A 433 13.92 23.60 6.21
CA LEU A 433 14.39 22.21 6.15
C LEU A 433 15.66 22.11 7.01
N GLU A 434 15.78 21.06 7.82
CA GLU A 434 16.93 20.87 8.72
C GLU A 434 17.50 19.45 8.56
N PRO A 435 18.81 19.27 8.33
CA PRO A 435 19.41 17.93 8.31
C PRO A 435 19.34 17.27 9.70
N VAL A 436 18.99 15.99 9.76
CA VAL A 436 19.08 15.18 10.99
C VAL A 436 20.49 14.60 11.06
N SER A 437 21.38 15.16 11.90
CA SER A 437 22.73 14.63 12.09
C SER A 437 23.07 14.41 13.56
N GLU A 438 23.74 13.30 13.89
CA GLU A 438 24.38 13.06 15.20
C GLU A 438 25.74 13.76 15.36
N THR A 439 26.29 14.38 14.30
CA THR A 439 27.54 15.16 14.34
C THR A 439 27.43 16.36 13.41
N ALA A 440 27.04 17.51 13.96
CA ALA A 440 26.71 18.72 13.21
C ALA A 440 27.86 19.28 12.36
N PRO A 441 27.58 19.83 11.16
CA PRO A 441 28.27 21.00 10.67
C PRO A 441 27.58 22.26 11.22
N THR A 442 28.36 23.17 11.81
CA THR A 442 27.96 24.45 12.40
C THR A 442 27.61 25.53 11.37
N THR A 443 27.16 25.16 10.18
CA THR A 443 26.81 26.11 9.11
C THR A 443 25.49 25.70 8.48
N PRO A 444 24.46 26.56 8.46
CA PRO A 444 23.17 26.22 7.88
C PRO A 444 23.35 25.93 6.38
N SER A 445 23.02 24.70 5.98
CA SER A 445 22.96 24.30 4.58
C SER A 445 22.01 25.26 3.87
N ARG A 446 22.49 26.01 2.87
CA ARG A 446 21.63 26.93 2.12
C ARG A 446 20.54 26.13 1.42
N ILE A 447 19.30 26.28 1.88
CA ILE A 447 18.12 25.72 1.23
C ILE A 447 17.49 26.83 0.40
N ASN A 448 17.25 26.58 -0.89
CA ASN A 448 16.38 27.45 -1.67
C ASN A 448 14.95 27.08 -1.29
N LEU A 449 14.32 27.92 -0.48
CA LEU A 449 12.95 27.76 -0.06
C LEU A 449 12.10 28.88 -0.63
N GLN A 450 11.01 28.53 -1.28
CA GLN A 450 10.03 29.46 -1.82
C GLN A 450 8.66 29.03 -1.38
N VAL A 451 7.86 30.00 -0.98
CA VAL A 451 6.44 29.80 -0.69
C VAL A 451 5.66 30.68 -1.64
N ALA A 452 4.83 30.06 -2.47
CA ALA A 452 3.98 30.75 -3.43
C ALA A 452 2.52 30.40 -3.16
N MET A 453 1.65 31.41 -3.20
CA MET A 453 0.22 31.19 -3.16
C MET A 453 -0.25 30.80 -4.57
N THR A 454 -0.71 29.56 -4.73
CA THR A 454 -1.15 29.02 -6.03
C THR A 454 -2.65 29.25 -6.26
N SER A 455 -3.42 29.38 -5.19
CA SER A 455 -4.81 29.83 -5.19
C SER A 455 -5.14 30.52 -3.85
N PRO A 456 -6.29 31.22 -3.71
CA PRO A 456 -6.66 31.95 -2.48
C PRO A 456 -6.65 31.13 -1.18
N SER A 457 -6.58 29.80 -1.27
CA SER A 457 -6.52 28.88 -0.12
C SER A 457 -5.50 27.76 -0.28
N GLN A 458 -4.51 27.92 -1.16
CA GLN A 458 -3.49 26.90 -1.38
C GLN A 458 -2.11 27.55 -1.47
N TYR A 459 -1.19 27.04 -0.68
CA TYR A 459 0.21 27.43 -0.68
C TYR A 459 1.04 26.26 -1.17
N GLU A 460 1.94 26.55 -2.08
CA GLU A 460 2.98 25.63 -2.49
C GLU A 460 4.27 25.99 -1.76
N VAL A 461 4.74 25.07 -0.92
CA VAL A 461 6.05 25.12 -0.29
C VAL A 461 7.02 24.37 -1.18
N SER A 462 7.93 25.10 -1.80
CA SER A 462 8.99 24.56 -2.64
C SER A 462 10.31 24.62 -1.89
N TYR A 463 11.04 23.52 -1.81
CA TYR A 463 12.38 23.49 -1.25
C TYR A 463 13.33 22.66 -2.10
N THR A 464 14.60 23.08 -2.18
CA THR A 464 15.66 22.32 -2.83
C THR A 464 16.68 21.87 -1.78
N PRO A 465 16.71 20.59 -1.39
CA PRO A 465 17.69 20.10 -0.42
C PRO A 465 19.08 20.02 -1.06
N VAL A 466 20.12 20.36 -0.31
CA VAL A 466 21.52 20.37 -0.80
C VAL A 466 22.38 19.23 -0.25
N SER A 467 21.84 18.45 0.69
CA SER A 467 22.51 17.31 1.34
C SER A 467 21.61 16.08 1.34
N ARG A 468 22.22 14.89 1.25
CA ARG A 468 21.51 13.59 1.34
C ARG A 468 21.18 13.20 2.78
N GLY A 469 20.27 12.24 2.96
CA GLY A 469 19.92 11.66 4.25
C GLY A 469 18.62 12.19 4.83
N GLN A 470 18.36 11.88 6.10
CA GLN A 470 17.13 12.29 6.79
C GLN A 470 17.15 13.80 7.08
N HIS A 471 16.05 14.48 6.74
CA HIS A 471 15.83 15.89 7.03
C HIS A 471 14.48 16.08 7.73
N LYS A 472 14.35 17.17 8.48
CA LYS A 472 13.10 17.63 9.11
C LYS A 472 12.60 18.85 8.35
N LEU A 473 11.46 18.71 7.68
CA LEU A 473 10.76 19.82 7.05
C LEU A 473 9.78 20.40 8.06
N HIS A 474 10.08 21.60 8.54
CA HIS A 474 9.17 22.40 9.35
C HIS A 474 8.33 23.29 8.45
N VAL A 475 7.02 23.33 8.69
CA VAL A 475 6.11 24.22 7.99
C VAL A 475 5.27 24.95 9.02
N GLN A 476 5.18 26.27 8.88
CA GLN A 476 4.44 27.14 9.78
C GLN A 476 3.47 28.03 9.00
N VAL A 477 2.34 28.32 9.62
CA VAL A 477 1.38 29.33 9.14
C VAL A 477 1.07 30.28 10.29
N ASN A 478 1.18 31.58 10.03
CA ASN A 478 1.03 32.65 11.02
C ASN A 478 1.92 32.40 12.26
N ASP A 479 3.17 32.02 12.02
CA ASP A 479 4.20 31.72 13.02
C ASP A 479 3.86 30.54 13.97
N ARG A 480 2.92 29.66 13.58
CA ARG A 480 2.58 28.40 14.29
C ARG A 480 2.90 27.18 13.43
N GLU A 481 3.47 26.13 14.02
CA GLU A 481 3.67 24.86 13.30
C GLU A 481 2.35 24.19 12.97
N ILE A 482 2.26 23.65 11.75
CA ILE A 482 1.08 22.91 11.28
C ILE A 482 1.15 21.44 11.70
N ASN A 483 0.00 20.77 11.72
CA ASN A 483 -0.09 19.37 12.14
C ASN A 483 0.81 18.46 11.29
N GLY A 484 1.59 17.61 11.96
CA GLY A 484 2.56 16.72 11.34
C GLY A 484 3.94 17.34 11.09
N SER A 485 4.09 18.66 11.21
CA SER A 485 5.39 19.31 11.24
C SER A 485 6.10 19.04 12.58
N PRO A 486 7.42 18.73 12.58
CA PRO A 486 8.26 18.56 11.41
C PRO A 486 8.10 17.19 10.73
N PHE A 487 8.02 17.20 9.41
CA PHE A 487 7.95 16.00 8.58
C PHE A 487 9.34 15.41 8.36
N THR A 488 9.46 14.08 8.45
CA THR A 488 10.71 13.38 8.14
C THR A 488 10.80 13.15 6.62
N VAL A 489 11.73 13.86 5.97
CA VAL A 489 12.01 13.75 4.53
C VAL A 489 13.31 13.00 4.31
N THR A 490 13.26 11.89 3.58
CA THR A 490 14.47 11.21 3.13
C THR A 490 14.97 11.85 1.84
N VAL A 491 16.13 12.49 1.86
CA VAL A 491 16.73 13.11 0.68
C VAL A 491 17.70 12.13 0.01
N TYR A 492 17.35 11.73 -1.20
CA TYR A 492 18.12 10.82 -2.04
C TYR A 492 19.10 11.58 -2.95
N PRO A 493 20.23 10.96 -3.35
CA PRO A 493 21.09 11.50 -4.38
C PRO A 493 20.32 11.72 -5.69
N ASP A 494 20.74 12.70 -6.51
CA ASP A 494 20.21 12.85 -7.86
C ASP A 494 20.82 11.78 -8.78
N PRO A 495 20.01 10.85 -9.33
CA PRO A 495 20.52 9.84 -10.25
C PRO A 495 21.11 10.47 -11.53
N ARG A 496 20.78 11.72 -11.87
CA ARG A 496 21.41 12.45 -12.99
C ARG A 496 22.80 12.98 -12.68
N GLN A 497 23.20 13.02 -11.41
CA GLN A 497 24.52 13.46 -10.95
C GLN A 497 25.39 12.28 -10.46
N LEU A 498 25.05 11.04 -10.83
CA LEU A 498 25.95 9.91 -10.62
C LEU A 498 27.28 10.23 -11.33
N GLY A 499 28.30 10.50 -10.51
CA GLY A 499 29.56 11.08 -10.92
C GLY A 499 30.58 10.02 -11.32
N HIS A 500 31.86 10.35 -11.16
CA HIS A 500 32.94 9.37 -11.24
C HIS A 500 32.75 8.27 -10.18
N PRO A 501 33.15 7.03 -10.48
CA PRO A 501 33.02 5.94 -9.52
C PRO A 501 33.74 6.29 -8.21
N VAL A 502 33.07 6.03 -7.08
CA VAL A 502 33.62 6.26 -5.74
C VAL A 502 34.65 5.18 -5.36
N SER A 503 34.59 4.02 -6.00
CA SER A 503 35.62 2.98 -5.86
C SER A 503 35.64 2.05 -7.07
N VAL A 504 36.84 1.52 -7.37
CA VAL A 504 37.07 0.58 -8.46
C VAL A 504 37.88 -0.61 -7.94
N TYR A 505 37.42 -1.82 -8.23
CA TYR A 505 38.11 -3.06 -7.88
C TYR A 505 38.53 -3.82 -9.14
N THR A 506 39.83 -3.99 -9.38
CA THR A 506 40.38 -4.42 -10.68
C THR A 506 40.97 -5.83 -10.72
N SER A 507 41.02 -6.55 -9.59
CA SER A 507 41.67 -7.88 -9.51
C SER A 507 40.72 -9.05 -9.77
N LEU A 508 39.92 -8.94 -10.84
CA LEU A 508 38.92 -9.93 -11.26
C LEU A 508 39.21 -10.45 -12.67
N SER A 509 38.56 -11.55 -13.06
CA SER A 509 38.67 -12.15 -14.39
C SER A 509 37.27 -12.34 -14.99
N GLY A 510 36.84 -11.38 -15.80
CA GLY A 510 35.50 -11.36 -16.39
C GLY A 510 34.38 -11.41 -15.35
N PRO A 511 34.30 -10.45 -14.40
CA PRO A 511 33.23 -10.43 -13.42
C PRO A 511 31.86 -10.37 -14.09
N TYR A 512 30.92 -11.25 -13.74
CA TYR A 512 29.65 -11.38 -14.45
C TYR A 512 28.44 -11.11 -13.59
N GLY A 513 28.17 -11.97 -12.60
CA GLY A 513 27.08 -11.80 -11.64
C GLY A 513 27.65 -11.35 -10.30
N MET A 514 26.86 -10.58 -9.55
CA MET A 514 27.26 -10.05 -8.25
C MET A 514 26.09 -9.98 -7.27
N THR A 515 26.35 -10.30 -6.01
CA THR A 515 25.43 -10.13 -4.88
C THR A 515 26.20 -9.76 -3.61
N PHE A 516 25.48 -9.49 -2.52
CA PHE A 516 26.05 -9.08 -1.24
C PHE A 516 25.61 -10.03 -0.13
N ASN A 517 26.52 -10.37 0.79
CA ASN A 517 26.11 -11.00 2.03
C ASN A 517 25.70 -9.96 3.09
N LYS A 518 25.22 -10.43 4.24
CA LYS A 518 24.82 -9.59 5.38
C LYS A 518 25.94 -8.71 5.96
N ASP A 519 27.20 -9.07 5.71
CA ASP A 519 28.39 -8.39 6.20
C ASP A 519 28.88 -7.33 5.18
N ASN A 520 28.14 -7.14 4.09
CA ASN A 520 28.42 -6.27 2.96
C ASN A 520 29.64 -6.68 2.12
N ASP A 521 30.02 -7.95 2.17
CA ASP A 521 31.02 -8.51 1.26
C ASP A 521 30.40 -8.68 -0.12
N ILE A 522 31.17 -8.35 -1.15
CA ILE A 522 30.80 -8.62 -2.54
C ILE A 522 31.05 -10.09 -2.83
N ILE A 523 30.01 -10.79 -3.27
CA ILE A 523 30.12 -12.12 -3.85
C ILE A 523 29.98 -11.96 -5.36
N VAL A 524 31.05 -12.26 -6.11
CA VAL A 524 31.10 -12.08 -7.57
C VAL A 524 31.56 -13.36 -8.25
N THR A 525 30.94 -13.68 -9.37
CA THR A 525 31.39 -14.74 -10.28
C THR A 525 32.36 -14.18 -11.30
N GLU A 526 33.45 -14.91 -11.54
CA GLU A 526 34.48 -14.56 -12.52
C GLU A 526 34.38 -15.55 -13.69
N SER A 527 33.63 -15.18 -14.73
CA SER A 527 33.30 -16.06 -15.86
C SER A 527 34.52 -16.58 -16.62
N ASN A 528 35.58 -15.78 -16.70
CA ASN A 528 36.80 -16.16 -17.42
C ASN A 528 37.76 -16.98 -16.53
N GLY A 529 37.64 -16.82 -15.21
CA GLY A 529 38.47 -17.51 -14.23
C GLY A 529 37.86 -18.80 -13.67
N ASP A 530 36.65 -19.17 -14.10
CA ASP A 530 35.88 -20.32 -13.59
C ASP A 530 35.83 -20.36 -12.04
N THR A 531 35.61 -19.19 -11.42
CA THR A 531 35.70 -19.05 -9.97
C THR A 531 34.63 -18.10 -9.42
N LEU A 532 34.50 -18.13 -8.09
CA LEU A 532 33.71 -17.18 -7.31
C LEU A 532 34.62 -16.52 -6.29
N SER A 533 34.52 -15.20 -6.20
CA SER A 533 35.28 -14.36 -5.29
C SER A 533 34.37 -13.74 -4.26
N ILE A 534 34.78 -13.79 -2.99
CA ILE A 534 34.20 -12.99 -1.91
C ILE A 534 35.21 -11.90 -1.57
N ILE A 535 34.84 -10.66 -1.82
CA ILE A 535 35.63 -9.46 -1.53
C ILE A 535 35.04 -8.83 -0.28
N ASP A 536 35.87 -8.61 0.76
CA ASP A 536 35.36 -8.05 2.00
C ASP A 536 34.76 -6.64 1.82
N ALA A 537 33.91 -6.22 2.75
CA ALA A 537 33.27 -4.90 2.72
C ALA A 537 34.26 -3.72 2.59
N GLN A 538 35.51 -3.88 3.03
CA GLN A 538 36.55 -2.83 2.90
C GLN A 538 37.36 -2.94 1.61
N ARG A 539 37.08 -3.93 0.76
CA ARG A 539 37.77 -4.25 -0.50
C ARG A 539 39.26 -4.59 -0.34
N ARG A 540 39.65 -5.11 0.82
CA ARG A 540 41.07 -5.39 1.15
C ARG A 540 41.42 -6.87 1.03
N ASN A 541 40.51 -7.75 1.41
CA ASN A 541 40.73 -9.20 1.34
C ASN A 541 39.80 -9.83 0.30
N VAL A 542 40.35 -10.82 -0.42
CA VAL A 542 39.60 -11.63 -1.37
C VAL A 542 39.81 -13.10 -1.10
N ARG A 543 38.71 -13.82 -0.99
CA ARG A 543 38.68 -15.28 -0.95
C ARG A 543 38.14 -15.81 -2.27
N LYS A 544 38.96 -16.58 -2.99
CA LYS A 544 38.59 -17.21 -4.27
C LYS A 544 38.34 -18.70 -4.09
N PHE A 545 37.24 -19.21 -4.65
CA PHE A 545 36.88 -20.63 -4.62
C PHE A 545 37.27 -21.35 -5.91
N HIS A 546 38.57 -21.57 -6.10
CA HIS A 546 39.08 -22.28 -7.27
C HIS A 546 38.61 -23.74 -7.30
N GLY A 547 38.24 -24.22 -8.50
CA GLY A 547 37.90 -25.63 -8.75
C GLY A 547 36.52 -26.10 -8.24
N ALA A 548 35.81 -25.25 -7.49
CA ALA A 548 34.46 -25.56 -7.00
C ALA A 548 33.38 -25.34 -8.09
N ILE A 549 33.65 -24.43 -9.03
CA ILE A 549 32.78 -24.09 -10.17
C ILE A 549 33.54 -24.39 -11.47
N SER A 550 32.80 -24.82 -12.48
CA SER A 550 33.30 -25.08 -13.83
C SER A 550 32.32 -24.51 -14.84
N ASP A 551 32.79 -24.24 -16.07
CA ASP A 551 31.96 -23.90 -17.23
C ASP A 551 31.35 -22.48 -17.21
N SER A 552 32.18 -21.46 -16.99
CA SER A 552 31.84 -20.05 -17.10
C SER A 552 30.67 -19.65 -16.18
N PRO A 553 30.93 -19.42 -14.88
CA PRO A 553 29.90 -18.98 -13.94
C PRO A 553 29.34 -17.61 -14.33
N LYS A 554 28.03 -17.43 -14.17
CA LYS A 554 27.28 -16.23 -14.56
C LYS A 554 26.52 -15.67 -13.36
N GLY A 555 25.20 -15.77 -13.33
CA GLY A 555 24.37 -15.33 -12.22
C GLY A 555 24.79 -15.92 -10.87
N VAL A 556 24.67 -15.09 -9.83
CA VAL A 556 24.90 -15.48 -8.44
C VAL A 556 23.85 -14.87 -7.54
N ALA A 557 23.33 -15.66 -6.60
CA ALA A 557 22.44 -15.21 -5.53
C ALA A 557 22.82 -15.84 -4.20
N ILE A 558 22.33 -15.26 -3.11
CA ILE A 558 22.53 -15.75 -1.75
C ILE A 558 21.19 -15.83 -1.04
N ASP A 559 20.94 -16.91 -0.29
CA ASP A 559 19.76 -17.02 0.56
C ASP A 559 19.98 -16.44 1.96
N GLY A 560 18.92 -16.35 2.77
CA GLY A 560 19.01 -15.86 4.15
C GLY A 560 19.90 -16.71 5.07
N ALA A 561 20.20 -17.96 4.70
CA ALA A 561 21.11 -18.83 5.42
C ALA A 561 22.58 -18.69 4.96
N GLY A 562 22.84 -17.86 3.95
CA GLY A 562 24.17 -17.63 3.39
C GLY A 562 24.61 -18.68 2.36
N ASN A 563 23.73 -19.56 1.89
CA ASN A 563 24.07 -20.45 0.78
C ASN A 563 24.12 -19.67 -0.52
N ILE A 564 25.10 -19.99 -1.36
CA ILE A 564 25.39 -19.29 -2.59
C ILE A 564 24.89 -20.14 -3.76
N TYR A 565 24.09 -19.54 -4.64
CA TYR A 565 23.53 -20.17 -5.82
C TYR A 565 24.20 -19.59 -7.04
N VAL A 566 24.74 -20.43 -7.91
CA VAL A 566 25.48 -20.00 -9.11
C VAL A 566 24.91 -20.70 -10.33
N THR A 567 24.62 -19.93 -11.38
CA THR A 567 24.35 -20.48 -12.71
C THR A 567 25.65 -20.55 -13.51
N SER A 568 25.80 -21.59 -14.30
CA SER A 568 26.88 -21.75 -15.29
C SER A 568 26.31 -22.36 -16.56
N LYS A 569 27.12 -22.54 -17.61
CA LYS A 569 26.74 -22.95 -18.99
C LYS A 569 25.41 -23.71 -19.14
N ASN A 570 25.18 -24.75 -18.35
CA ASN A 570 23.92 -25.51 -18.36
C ASN A 570 23.52 -26.03 -16.97
N LYS A 571 23.98 -25.38 -15.89
CA LYS A 571 23.86 -25.88 -14.52
C LYS A 571 23.39 -24.79 -13.55
N LEU A 572 22.72 -25.24 -12.50
CA LEU A 572 22.48 -24.48 -11.28
C LEU A 572 23.16 -25.22 -10.11
N GLN A 573 23.96 -24.48 -9.34
CA GLN A 573 24.81 -25.03 -8.28
C GLN A 573 24.57 -24.31 -6.96
N LYS A 574 24.39 -25.06 -5.88
CA LYS A 574 24.29 -24.57 -4.50
C LYS A 574 25.60 -24.83 -3.77
N PHE A 575 26.14 -23.80 -3.13
CA PHE A 575 27.34 -23.83 -2.31
C PHE A 575 27.02 -23.36 -0.90
N SER A 576 27.80 -23.83 0.08
CA SER A 576 27.77 -23.26 1.43
C SER A 576 28.36 -21.84 1.43
N ALA A 577 28.13 -21.09 2.50
CA ALA A 577 28.81 -19.80 2.74
C ALA A 577 30.35 -19.91 2.74
N THR A 578 30.88 -21.11 3.00
CA THR A 578 32.32 -21.41 2.95
C THR A 578 32.80 -21.88 1.58
N GLY A 579 31.94 -21.86 0.56
CA GLY A 579 32.22 -22.21 -0.83
C GLY A 579 32.30 -23.71 -1.14
N ALA A 580 31.86 -24.58 -0.24
CA ALA A 580 31.77 -26.02 -0.50
C ALA A 580 30.54 -26.33 -1.36
N LEU A 581 30.68 -27.14 -2.41
CA LEU A 581 29.56 -27.54 -3.26
C LEU A 581 28.61 -28.44 -2.47
N ILE A 582 27.34 -28.05 -2.36
CA ILE A 582 26.28 -28.80 -1.67
C ILE A 582 25.49 -29.64 -2.67
N LYS A 583 24.99 -29.02 -3.75
CA LYS A 583 24.15 -29.68 -4.75
C LYS A 583 24.35 -29.04 -6.12
N ARG A 584 24.21 -29.85 -7.17
CA ARG A 584 24.24 -29.40 -8.57
C ARG A 584 23.10 -30.08 -9.32
N ILE A 585 22.40 -29.30 -10.13
CA ILE A 585 21.42 -29.78 -11.10
C ILE A 585 21.74 -29.19 -12.48
N GLY A 586 21.05 -29.67 -13.51
CA GLY A 586 21.15 -29.13 -14.84
C GLY A 586 21.96 -29.96 -15.82
N ARG A 587 21.46 -29.97 -17.05
CA ARG A 587 22.11 -30.43 -18.27
C ARG A 587 21.51 -29.64 -19.43
N THR A 588 22.11 -29.74 -20.61
CA THR A 588 21.56 -29.08 -21.81
C THR A 588 20.22 -29.70 -22.18
N GLY A 589 19.20 -28.87 -22.37
CA GLY A 589 17.87 -29.32 -22.78
C GLY A 589 16.78 -28.28 -22.54
N ARG A 590 15.52 -28.70 -22.72
CA ARG A 590 14.31 -27.87 -22.62
C ARG A 590 13.34 -28.33 -21.54
N SER A 591 13.60 -29.48 -20.92
CA SER A 591 12.75 -30.05 -19.89
C SER A 591 12.92 -29.31 -18.56
N GLU A 592 12.09 -29.65 -17.58
CA GLU A 592 12.20 -29.11 -16.21
C GLU A 592 13.56 -29.43 -15.60
N GLY A 593 14.26 -28.42 -15.08
CA GLY A 593 15.61 -28.59 -14.53
C GLY A 593 16.71 -28.81 -15.57
N GLU A 594 16.40 -28.74 -16.87
CA GLU A 594 17.38 -28.63 -17.96
C GLU A 594 17.49 -27.17 -18.40
N PHE A 595 18.69 -26.75 -18.81
CA PHE A 595 18.98 -25.35 -19.11
C PHE A 595 19.67 -25.18 -20.45
N ALA A 596 19.45 -24.02 -21.07
CA ALA A 596 20.15 -23.53 -22.25
C ALA A 596 20.70 -22.13 -21.97
N ASP A 597 21.96 -22.08 -21.49
CA ASP A 597 22.70 -20.87 -21.13
C ASP A 597 22.04 -20.01 -20.03
N PRO A 598 21.79 -20.54 -18.82
CA PRO A 598 21.16 -19.76 -17.76
C PRO A 598 22.07 -18.61 -17.31
N ARG A 599 21.57 -17.37 -17.36
CA ARG A 599 22.40 -16.16 -17.15
C ARG A 599 22.24 -15.50 -15.79
N ALA A 600 21.06 -15.55 -15.21
CA ALA A 600 20.78 -14.97 -13.90
C ALA A 600 20.11 -15.97 -12.98
N VAL A 601 20.34 -15.77 -11.68
CA VAL A 601 19.59 -16.40 -10.60
C VAL A 601 19.33 -15.35 -9.53
N THR A 602 18.08 -15.26 -9.08
CA THR A 602 17.66 -14.33 -8.01
C THR A 602 16.88 -15.10 -6.95
N VAL A 603 17.16 -14.82 -5.67
CA VAL A 603 16.39 -15.35 -4.54
C VAL A 603 15.27 -14.37 -4.19
N HIS A 604 14.02 -14.83 -4.20
CA HIS A 604 12.87 -14.06 -3.73
C HIS A 604 11.83 -14.98 -3.09
N ASN A 605 11.40 -14.68 -1.87
CA ASN A 605 10.46 -15.50 -1.08
C ASN A 605 10.85 -17.00 -1.05
N ASP A 606 12.11 -17.29 -0.70
CA ASP A 606 12.70 -18.64 -0.63
C ASP A 606 12.58 -19.47 -1.91
N GLN A 607 12.53 -18.78 -3.05
CA GLN A 607 12.55 -19.38 -4.38
C GLN A 607 13.67 -18.79 -5.21
N LEU A 608 14.26 -19.63 -6.05
CA LEU A 608 15.27 -19.26 -7.03
C LEU A 608 14.60 -19.04 -8.38
N TYR A 609 14.75 -17.86 -8.94
CA TYR A 609 14.28 -17.52 -10.28
C TYR A 609 15.48 -17.52 -11.22
N VAL A 610 15.52 -18.48 -12.14
CA VAL A 610 16.64 -18.70 -13.05
C VAL A 610 16.23 -18.31 -14.47
N CYS A 611 16.90 -17.31 -15.03
CA CYS A 611 16.69 -16.88 -16.41
C CYS A 611 17.36 -17.85 -17.38
N ASP A 612 16.57 -18.70 -18.02
CA ASP A 612 16.98 -19.78 -18.94
C ASP A 612 16.87 -19.29 -20.39
N ILE A 613 17.89 -18.57 -20.83
CA ILE A 613 17.73 -17.56 -21.88
C ILE A 613 17.37 -18.13 -23.25
N TYR A 614 18.02 -19.21 -23.69
CA TYR A 614 17.79 -19.79 -25.02
C TYR A 614 16.59 -20.75 -25.02
N ASN A 615 15.98 -20.95 -23.84
CA ASN A 615 14.67 -21.55 -23.69
C ASN A 615 13.57 -20.48 -23.50
N HIS A 616 13.94 -19.19 -23.51
CA HIS A 616 13.04 -18.03 -23.45
C HIS A 616 12.04 -18.11 -22.29
N ARG A 617 12.52 -18.52 -21.11
CA ARG A 617 11.69 -18.70 -19.92
C ARG A 617 12.48 -18.40 -18.64
N ILE A 618 11.74 -18.22 -17.56
CA ILE A 618 12.30 -18.21 -16.20
C ILE A 618 11.88 -19.52 -15.53
N GLN A 619 12.85 -20.30 -15.04
CA GLN A 619 12.56 -21.49 -14.24
C GLN A 619 12.66 -21.17 -12.75
N VAL A 620 11.68 -21.61 -11.98
CA VAL A 620 11.60 -21.40 -10.54
C VAL A 620 11.93 -22.69 -9.80
N PHE A 621 12.85 -22.61 -8.85
CA PHE A 621 13.23 -23.72 -7.97
C PHE A 621 13.03 -23.32 -6.51
N ASP A 622 12.90 -24.30 -5.63
CA ASP A 622 13.10 -24.06 -4.19
C ASP A 622 14.60 -23.92 -3.88
N LEU A 623 14.92 -23.53 -2.63
CA LEU A 623 16.32 -23.41 -2.18
C LEU A 623 17.09 -24.74 -2.19
N ASP A 624 16.41 -25.89 -2.29
CA ASP A 624 17.05 -27.20 -2.42
C ASP A 624 17.20 -27.66 -3.88
N LEU A 625 17.02 -26.74 -4.83
CA LEU A 625 17.14 -26.97 -6.27
C LEU A 625 16.10 -27.97 -6.82
N ASN A 626 14.94 -28.10 -6.19
CA ASN A 626 13.82 -28.85 -6.77
C ASN A 626 12.99 -27.91 -7.65
N PHE A 627 12.62 -28.38 -8.84
CA PHE A 627 11.83 -27.59 -9.77
C PHE A 627 10.42 -27.31 -9.22
N VAL A 628 9.96 -26.07 -9.32
CA VAL A 628 8.64 -25.63 -8.86
C VAL A 628 7.71 -25.32 -10.03
N ARG A 629 8.16 -24.47 -10.95
CA ARG A 629 7.38 -24.03 -12.12
C ARG A 629 8.27 -23.34 -13.16
N SER A 630 7.73 -23.09 -14.35
CA SER A 630 8.29 -22.15 -15.31
C SER A 630 7.35 -20.96 -15.51
N ILE A 631 7.93 -19.81 -15.84
CA ILE A 631 7.22 -18.57 -16.16
C ILE A 631 7.62 -18.17 -17.57
N GLY A 632 6.60 -17.84 -18.37
CA GLY A 632 6.72 -17.40 -19.75
C GLY A 632 7.07 -18.49 -20.76
N SER A 633 7.03 -18.06 -22.02
CA SER A 633 7.35 -18.84 -23.22
C SER A 633 7.96 -17.90 -24.26
N HIS A 634 8.61 -18.45 -25.28
CA HIS A 634 9.16 -17.65 -26.37
C HIS A 634 8.09 -16.78 -27.06
N GLY A 635 8.32 -15.48 -27.18
CA GLY A 635 7.48 -14.56 -27.93
C GLY A 635 7.67 -13.09 -27.57
N GLU A 636 6.90 -12.24 -28.23
CA GLU A 636 6.88 -10.78 -28.07
C GLU A 636 5.66 -10.31 -27.25
N GLY A 637 4.73 -11.22 -26.96
CA GLY A 637 3.50 -10.92 -26.24
C GLY A 637 3.70 -10.65 -24.76
N ARG A 638 2.58 -10.35 -24.08
CA ARG A 638 2.54 -10.19 -22.62
C ARG A 638 2.81 -11.53 -21.95
N GLU A 639 3.68 -11.53 -20.94
CA GLU A 639 4.10 -12.75 -20.21
C GLU A 639 4.92 -13.73 -21.07
N GLU A 640 5.17 -13.41 -22.34
CA GLU A 640 6.12 -14.11 -23.21
C GLU A 640 7.47 -13.38 -23.14
N PHE A 641 8.56 -14.13 -23.34
CA PHE A 641 9.91 -13.60 -23.24
C PHE A 641 10.72 -13.87 -24.49
N ASP A 642 11.68 -12.99 -24.77
CA ASP A 642 12.76 -13.28 -25.69
C ASP A 642 14.14 -12.99 -25.07
N GLU A 643 14.92 -14.06 -24.86
CA GLU A 643 16.20 -14.05 -24.16
C GLU A 643 16.18 -13.26 -22.84
N PRO A 644 15.37 -13.67 -21.84
CA PRO A 644 15.33 -13.01 -20.54
C PRO A 644 16.72 -13.08 -19.90
N GLN A 645 17.34 -11.95 -19.61
CA GLN A 645 18.71 -11.89 -19.11
C GLN A 645 18.79 -11.90 -17.60
N ASP A 646 17.90 -11.14 -16.96
CA ASP A 646 17.93 -10.89 -15.52
C ASP A 646 16.51 -10.66 -14.98
N VAL A 647 16.36 -10.89 -13.68
CA VAL A 647 15.10 -10.75 -12.96
C VAL A 647 15.31 -10.18 -11.57
N TRP A 648 14.51 -9.17 -11.21
CA TRP A 648 14.53 -8.56 -9.88
C TRP A 648 13.12 -8.30 -9.36
N PHE A 649 13.00 -8.03 -8.07
CA PHE A 649 11.72 -7.79 -7.40
C PHE A 649 11.73 -6.45 -6.66
N ASP A 650 10.62 -5.71 -6.75
CA ASP A 650 10.41 -4.55 -5.88
C ASP A 650 9.82 -4.95 -4.51
N THR A 651 9.73 -3.99 -3.60
CA THR A 651 9.22 -4.21 -2.23
C THR A 651 7.74 -4.58 -2.18
N ALA A 652 6.98 -4.35 -3.26
CA ALA A 652 5.60 -4.78 -3.39
C ALA A 652 5.49 -6.20 -4.00
N GLY A 653 6.61 -6.83 -4.33
CA GLY A 653 6.68 -8.16 -4.93
C GLY A 653 6.40 -8.19 -6.43
N ASN A 654 6.47 -7.06 -7.13
CA ASN A 654 6.41 -7.05 -8.60
C ASN A 654 7.75 -7.51 -9.17
N MET A 655 7.70 -8.37 -10.18
CA MET A 655 8.85 -8.96 -10.85
C MET A 655 9.19 -8.16 -12.12
N TYR A 656 10.42 -7.69 -12.23
CA TYR A 656 10.95 -6.97 -13.38
C TYR A 656 11.86 -7.92 -14.14
N VAL A 657 11.58 -8.13 -15.43
CA VAL A 657 12.31 -9.05 -16.30
C VAL A 657 12.98 -8.25 -17.40
N ALA A 658 14.32 -8.24 -17.45
CA ALA A 658 15.08 -7.67 -18.55
C ALA A 658 15.13 -8.66 -19.72
N GLU A 659 14.65 -8.23 -20.89
CA GLU A 659 14.61 -9.04 -22.10
C GLU A 659 15.54 -8.47 -23.16
N TRP A 660 16.60 -9.21 -23.47
CA TRP A 660 17.56 -8.78 -24.48
C TRP A 660 16.92 -8.83 -25.87
N GLY A 661 16.26 -9.94 -26.22
CA GLY A 661 15.74 -10.15 -27.57
C GLY A 661 14.69 -9.12 -27.97
N ASN A 662 13.76 -8.86 -27.05
CA ASN A 662 12.69 -7.87 -27.22
C ASN A 662 13.14 -6.43 -26.90
N GLY A 663 14.33 -6.21 -26.34
CA GLY A 663 14.86 -4.89 -25.99
C GLY A 663 13.98 -4.12 -24.99
N ARG A 664 13.39 -4.82 -24.01
CA ARG A 664 12.43 -4.25 -23.06
C ARG A 664 12.61 -4.81 -21.65
N ILE A 665 11.92 -4.19 -20.70
CA ILE A 665 11.71 -4.66 -19.34
C ILE A 665 10.21 -4.89 -19.16
N GLN A 666 9.81 -6.13 -18.89
CA GLN A 666 8.43 -6.45 -18.50
C GLN A 666 8.28 -6.45 -16.98
N VAL A 667 7.21 -5.81 -16.49
CA VAL A 667 6.83 -5.81 -15.07
C VAL A 667 5.62 -6.68 -14.87
N LEU A 668 5.77 -7.72 -14.06
CA LEU A 668 4.73 -8.68 -13.70
C LEU A 668 4.35 -8.53 -12.22
N ASP A 669 3.09 -8.74 -11.87
CA ASP A 669 2.64 -8.75 -10.47
C ASP A 669 3.08 -10.03 -9.74
N GLY A 670 2.77 -10.13 -8.44
CA GLY A 670 3.09 -11.32 -7.62
C GLY A 670 2.43 -12.62 -8.10
N ASN A 671 1.46 -12.56 -9.01
CA ASN A 671 0.85 -13.72 -9.68
C ASN A 671 1.46 -13.98 -11.07
N CYS A 672 2.58 -13.32 -11.39
CA CYS A 672 3.25 -13.33 -12.69
C CYS A 672 2.37 -12.80 -13.83
N LYS A 673 1.44 -11.88 -13.53
CA LYS A 673 0.58 -11.24 -14.54
C LYS A 673 1.14 -9.92 -15.00
N PHE A 674 1.09 -9.69 -16.32
CA PHE A 674 1.59 -8.47 -16.93
C PHE A 674 0.92 -7.23 -16.34
N LYS A 675 1.74 -6.28 -15.88
CA LYS A 675 1.31 -4.95 -15.44
C LYS A 675 1.57 -3.92 -16.53
N HIS A 676 2.85 -3.75 -16.87
CA HIS A 676 3.33 -2.80 -17.87
C HIS A 676 4.72 -3.22 -18.34
N GLU A 677 5.20 -2.57 -19.39
CA GLU A 677 6.57 -2.73 -19.90
C GLU A 677 7.15 -1.36 -20.25
N PHE A 678 8.47 -1.29 -20.27
CA PHE A 678 9.21 -0.10 -20.67
C PHE A 678 10.58 -0.49 -21.22
N GLY A 679 11.27 0.45 -21.84
CA GLY A 679 12.55 0.21 -22.50
C GLY A 679 12.70 1.16 -23.67
N ARG A 680 13.84 1.06 -24.35
CA ARG A 680 14.12 1.85 -25.54
C ARG A 680 14.33 0.92 -26.71
N GLU A 681 13.77 1.27 -27.85
CA GLU A 681 14.02 0.54 -29.10
C GLU A 681 15.54 0.44 -29.36
N GLY A 682 16.03 -0.78 -29.62
CA GLY A 682 17.46 -1.07 -29.82
C GLY A 682 18.29 -1.23 -28.53
N SER A 683 17.68 -1.09 -27.34
CA SER A 683 18.35 -1.41 -26.07
C SER A 683 18.56 -2.92 -25.92
N ARG A 684 19.61 -3.31 -25.19
CA ARG A 684 19.90 -4.71 -24.84
C ARG A 684 20.08 -4.83 -23.33
N PRO A 685 18.99 -4.84 -22.55
CA PRO A 685 19.07 -4.89 -21.10
C PRO A 685 19.69 -6.22 -20.66
N SER A 686 20.80 -6.17 -19.92
CA SER A 686 21.62 -7.33 -19.54
C SER A 686 21.66 -7.62 -18.05
N GLY A 687 21.36 -6.62 -17.21
CA GLY A 687 21.28 -6.72 -15.77
C GLY A 687 20.37 -5.63 -15.23
N LEU A 688 19.70 -5.88 -14.09
CA LEU A 688 18.85 -4.88 -13.47
C LEU A 688 18.85 -4.96 -11.94
N THR A 689 18.74 -3.80 -11.29
CA THR A 689 18.52 -3.71 -9.84
C THR A 689 17.56 -2.57 -9.52
N ILE A 690 16.86 -2.67 -8.41
CA ILE A 690 15.95 -1.64 -7.92
C ILE A 690 16.50 -1.10 -6.62
N ALA A 691 16.74 0.20 -6.58
CA ALA A 691 17.12 0.92 -5.38
C ALA A 691 16.26 2.17 -5.22
N ASP A 692 15.78 2.37 -4.00
CA ASP A 692 14.83 3.42 -3.63
C ASP A 692 13.57 3.41 -4.50
N ARG A 693 13.49 4.33 -5.47
CA ARG A 693 12.36 4.50 -6.41
C ARG A 693 12.77 4.34 -7.87
N TYR A 694 14.01 3.89 -8.12
CA TYR A 694 14.60 3.81 -9.44
C TYR A 694 14.95 2.37 -9.81
N VAL A 695 14.77 2.08 -11.09
CA VAL A 695 15.19 0.84 -11.74
C VAL A 695 16.44 1.16 -12.54
N TYR A 696 17.56 0.56 -12.16
CA TYR A 696 18.85 0.69 -12.84
C TYR A 696 19.04 -0.50 -13.76
N VAL A 697 19.25 -0.23 -15.03
CA VAL A 697 19.33 -1.26 -16.07
C VAL A 697 20.64 -1.11 -16.82
N SER A 698 21.46 -2.17 -16.85
CA SER A 698 22.62 -2.24 -17.70
C SER A 698 22.21 -2.46 -19.15
N ASP A 699 22.59 -1.55 -20.05
CA ASP A 699 22.38 -1.69 -21.49
C ASP A 699 23.69 -2.10 -22.17
N LEU A 700 23.72 -3.32 -22.68
CA LEU A 700 24.93 -3.89 -23.28
C LEU A 700 25.22 -3.35 -24.68
N SER A 701 24.21 -2.88 -25.44
CA SER A 701 24.46 -2.30 -26.77
C SER A 701 25.06 -0.90 -26.67
N GLY A 702 24.61 -0.14 -25.65
CA GLY A 702 25.01 1.24 -25.45
C GLY A 702 26.18 1.44 -24.48
N HIS A 703 26.58 0.41 -23.73
CA HIS A 703 27.62 0.50 -22.70
C HIS A 703 27.31 1.58 -21.65
N TYR A 704 26.04 1.72 -21.28
CA TYR A 704 25.58 2.67 -20.27
C TYR A 704 24.59 2.00 -19.30
N ILE A 705 24.40 2.62 -18.14
CA ILE A 705 23.34 2.28 -17.20
C ILE A 705 22.18 3.24 -17.45
N ALA A 706 21.03 2.70 -17.81
CA ALA A 706 19.76 3.42 -17.92
C ALA A 706 19.09 3.46 -16.55
N ILE A 707 18.47 4.60 -16.21
CA ILE A 707 17.76 4.79 -14.96
C ILE A 707 16.32 5.15 -15.29
N TYR A 708 15.39 4.35 -14.78
CA TYR A 708 13.96 4.56 -14.90
C TYR A 708 13.35 4.76 -13.52
N ASP A 709 12.18 5.38 -13.42
CA ASP A 709 11.35 5.23 -12.24
C ASP A 709 10.56 3.91 -12.29
N THR A 710 9.89 3.53 -11.20
CA THR A 710 9.10 2.29 -11.12
C THR A 710 7.86 2.29 -12.03
N SER A 711 7.44 3.44 -12.58
CA SER A 711 6.40 3.52 -13.61
C SER A 711 6.94 3.23 -15.02
N GLY A 712 8.28 3.18 -15.17
CA GLY A 712 8.96 2.94 -16.44
C GLY A 712 9.34 4.22 -17.19
N GLN A 713 9.20 5.41 -16.57
CA GLN A 713 9.68 6.64 -17.21
C GLN A 713 11.19 6.75 -17.11
N PHE A 714 11.84 7.08 -18.23
CA PHE A 714 13.28 7.32 -18.29
C PHE A 714 13.65 8.58 -17.50
N VAL A 715 14.62 8.45 -16.60
CA VAL A 715 15.10 9.52 -15.71
C VAL A 715 16.44 10.05 -16.19
N ALA A 716 17.40 9.14 -16.40
CA ALA A 716 18.77 9.48 -16.77
C ALA A 716 19.52 8.27 -17.33
N ALA A 717 20.71 8.50 -17.86
CA ALA A 717 21.67 7.44 -18.14
C ALA A 717 23.09 7.95 -17.89
N PHE A 718 23.99 7.04 -17.52
CA PHE A 718 25.42 7.34 -17.38
C PHE A 718 26.27 6.18 -17.86
N GLY A 719 27.51 6.48 -18.22
CA GLY A 719 28.41 5.51 -18.87
C GLY A 719 28.46 5.65 -20.37
N ARG A 720 29.54 5.10 -20.93
CA ARG A 720 29.78 4.94 -22.37
C ARG A 720 30.81 3.84 -22.57
N ASP A 721 30.97 3.40 -23.82
CA ASP A 721 32.05 2.48 -24.16
C ASP A 721 33.43 3.08 -23.86
N GLY A 722 34.30 2.27 -23.24
CA GLY A 722 35.67 2.67 -22.93
C GLY A 722 36.27 1.98 -21.72
N THR A 723 37.50 2.34 -21.39
CA THR A 723 38.32 1.67 -20.37
C THR A 723 38.60 2.56 -19.15
N LYS A 724 38.26 3.85 -19.20
CA LYS A 724 38.47 4.78 -18.09
C LYS A 724 37.41 4.60 -17.01
N GLU A 725 37.65 5.13 -15.83
CA GLU A 725 36.67 5.18 -14.75
C GLU A 725 35.39 5.90 -15.21
N GLY A 726 34.22 5.29 -14.97
CA GLY A 726 32.92 5.73 -15.49
C GLY A 726 32.61 5.28 -16.92
N GLU A 727 33.52 4.58 -17.59
CA GLU A 727 33.30 3.94 -18.90
C GLU A 727 33.24 2.41 -18.72
N PHE A 728 32.60 1.70 -19.66
CA PHE A 728 32.29 0.29 -19.52
C PHE A 728 32.56 -0.51 -20.80
N GLN A 729 33.00 -1.76 -20.64
CA GLN A 729 33.08 -2.75 -21.71
C GLN A 729 32.38 -4.03 -21.27
N GLY A 730 31.29 -4.39 -21.96
CA GLY A 730 30.55 -5.62 -21.67
C GLY A 730 29.86 -5.60 -20.30
N LEU A 731 28.97 -4.63 -20.10
CA LEU A 731 28.16 -4.51 -18.88
C LEU A 731 27.33 -5.77 -18.60
N ARG A 732 27.53 -6.36 -17.41
CA ARG A 732 26.77 -7.53 -16.96
C ARG A 732 26.00 -7.21 -15.67
N GLY A 733 26.32 -7.87 -14.57
CA GLY A 733 25.60 -7.75 -13.31
C GLY A 733 25.71 -6.34 -12.74
N ILE A 734 24.57 -5.84 -12.28
CA ILE A 734 24.43 -4.60 -11.52
C ILE A 734 23.68 -4.92 -10.24
N ASN A 735 24.11 -4.36 -9.12
CA ASN A 735 23.44 -4.61 -7.85
C ASN A 735 23.69 -3.45 -6.89
N THR A 736 22.80 -3.26 -5.94
CA THR A 736 22.85 -2.21 -4.92
C THR A 736 22.90 -2.84 -3.54
N CYS A 737 23.73 -2.31 -2.64
CA CYS A 737 23.83 -2.80 -1.28
C CYS A 737 23.35 -1.76 -0.25
N VAL A 738 23.42 -2.10 1.03
CA VAL A 738 22.87 -1.27 2.13
C VAL A 738 23.56 0.10 2.23
N ASP A 739 24.76 0.25 1.67
CA ASP A 739 25.49 1.53 1.65
C ASP A 739 24.91 2.56 0.65
N GLY A 740 23.97 2.15 -0.20
CA GLY A 740 23.29 3.00 -1.17
C GLY A 740 24.09 3.28 -2.45
N PHE A 741 25.21 2.58 -2.67
CA PHE A 741 25.97 2.67 -3.92
C PHE A 741 25.48 1.66 -4.95
N ILE A 742 25.72 2.00 -6.22
CA ILE A 742 25.43 1.13 -7.37
C ILE A 742 26.73 0.47 -7.79
N HIS A 743 26.76 -0.85 -7.74
CA HIS A 743 27.93 -1.63 -8.12
C HIS A 743 27.69 -2.30 -9.47
N VAL A 744 28.63 -2.13 -10.39
CA VAL A 744 28.50 -2.56 -11.78
C VAL A 744 29.67 -3.47 -12.15
N CYS A 745 29.36 -4.65 -12.67
CA CYS A 745 30.33 -5.56 -13.27
C CYS A 745 30.68 -5.09 -14.68
N ASP A 746 31.89 -4.56 -14.81
CA ASP A 746 32.50 -4.14 -16.06
C ASP A 746 33.39 -5.28 -16.58
N SER A 747 32.73 -6.29 -17.17
CA SER A 747 33.34 -7.59 -17.43
C SER A 747 34.54 -7.52 -18.36
N GLY A 748 34.46 -6.70 -19.42
CA GLY A 748 35.52 -6.53 -20.41
C GLY A 748 36.76 -5.83 -19.85
N ASN A 749 36.56 -4.90 -18.91
CA ASN A 749 37.66 -4.24 -18.21
C ASN A 749 38.10 -4.98 -16.93
N ASN A 750 37.58 -6.18 -16.67
CA ASN A 750 37.95 -7.04 -15.53
C ASN A 750 37.82 -6.35 -14.17
N ARG A 751 36.79 -5.52 -13.99
CA ARG A 751 36.62 -4.72 -12.77
C ARG A 751 35.17 -4.59 -12.31
N ILE A 752 35.00 -4.19 -11.05
CA ILE A 752 33.75 -3.67 -10.51
C ILE A 752 33.93 -2.18 -10.26
N GLN A 753 32.97 -1.37 -10.71
CA GLN A 753 32.91 0.06 -10.42
C GLN A 753 31.72 0.33 -9.50
N SER A 754 31.92 1.15 -8.46
CA SER A 754 30.87 1.56 -7.52
C SER A 754 30.60 3.05 -7.70
N PHE A 755 29.33 3.44 -7.82
CA PHE A 755 28.87 4.81 -8.07
C PHE A 755 28.01 5.32 -6.93
#